data_AF-A0A1F9R9A2-F1
#
_entry.id   AF-A0A1F9R9A2-F1
#
_cell.length_a   1.000
_cell.length_b   1.000
_cell.length_c   1.000
_cell.angle_alpha   90.00
_cell.angle_beta   90.00
_cell.angle_gamma   90.00
#
_symmetry.space_group_name_H-M   'P 1'
#
loop_
_entity.id
_entity.type
_entity.pdbx_description
1 polymer ?
#
loop_
_entity_poly.entity_id
_entity_poly.type
_entity_poly.pdbx_seq_one_letter_code
_entity_poly.pdbx_strand_id
1 'polypeptide(L)'
;MKRNFLFTAVFFLLAGGAAAYEKIEFKTQFLSQAFLKPAAVAVAGGKTFVADSKANAVFVFDAAGKQVKKIEGALKGPEALAVAGNRIYVADTGNSRIVVFDGDGKLLWAFASDGSAPGQLDSPKGIAYGPDNRLYVSNTGNSRVDVFNADGIYLYGFAAAKADGITKLNPVKISLNRAGDIFVSDPDKALLQKYDRTGKLLKEYAMANNGAVADKRGTLYVINYKEGKVREVSDAGEAIGAFGTKGKGKMEFKGLRDLALDDAGTLYLCDDENKKVVAINIESAETGPELTAAAVLDRFTVKGPAVKAAFKADVFAVTPDNKIVAYMPEAKQIVLIDNGTKKTLVQEGKLQGQVRAPKGIFIDSKGLIYVADTGNDRVQIFNPDGTFNNMFGESGSADGQFKGPASVAVNSKGNIYVADTRNRKVKAFSPDGMFLFAVGPEIGNLILANPVAVRCDENKNVYILDAALKKVVVTDAMGKFLRIWNDSGALQDPASLTYDDKGFFYILDRGSFNVKIFDAEGAFTASFFAKGRGERELWAPQYMAFRNDKIYISDLENARILGFDISYLPEEPFDLKAEAGEKSVKLSWKAKANAWTGGAKVYRRGADGELKEVGSVKEKAFEDLSAAPDSKYRYYAAGLSVTGVQGGLSAPAEVYYKGPEAPAAAPAAEADNRNVAPMEILAPELSYIFSANYKFYQKNPVGRISVKNNTDSDFTNVKLSFFFKDFMDFPSDTVMPLVKAKSQADVDLVATLNNRVLNITEDTPIQCQLTLTYYQDGAEKTSTLNKPVKVLSKNAIVWDKPQRLANFITPKDTPVFAFSRFALNEKGKFEEETSFLNENALTALMVWEALGEQGLSYLADPVSPYAVLKSSKEVVLDTVQFPRSTLKLKSGDCDDLTALFASIFEASGVRAALLDYPAHIALMFDTGSSDALEVGIPEEYLIKYNNTWWVGLETTMVGKDFYDAVKHEADLYRRSKDEVRVIDVRGAWAEFEPVTLPESADESHPDKAKFTARVKTAAADLLKARYDYFKEYFGKILAENPGDVDANLNLGMLTARNGEGAEAVKYFNEVLAKEPFNAAALNNLGNVSFMDKKYDAAKKAYYDAAKADPYDAEIWLNLARVSEKLGKKDDVKTFADRAAKIDPAVKSVGDKLLK
;
A
#
# COMPACT_ATOMS: atom_id res chain seq x y z
N MET A 1 76.29 45.76 46.11
CA MET A 1 77.51 45.37 45.34
C MET A 1 77.25 44.00 44.71
N LYS A 2 77.16 43.89 43.35
CA LYS A 2 77.24 42.67 42.47
C LYS A 2 76.25 41.49 42.77
N ARG A 3 75.76 40.60 41.90
CA ARG A 3 75.79 40.30 40.46
C ARG A 3 74.69 39.21 40.19
N ASN A 4 74.20 39.18 38.96
CA ASN A 4 73.47 38.14 38.20
C ASN A 4 73.68 36.61 38.47
N PHE A 5 72.56 35.86 38.22
CA PHE A 5 72.36 34.53 37.54
C PHE A 5 72.73 33.15 38.19
N LEU A 6 71.73 32.24 38.25
CA LEU A 6 71.65 30.79 37.82
C LEU A 6 70.38 30.14 38.48
N PHE A 7 69.34 29.62 37.80
CA PHE A 7 69.10 28.37 37.02
C PHE A 7 68.86 27.03 37.80
N THR A 8 67.71 26.39 37.50
CA THR A 8 67.30 24.94 37.58
C THR A 8 67.02 24.31 38.97
N ALA A 9 65.90 23.58 39.19
CA ALA A 9 65.55 22.28 38.57
C ALA A 9 64.03 21.98 38.43
N VAL A 10 63.74 21.05 37.51
CA VAL A 10 62.47 20.56 36.94
C VAL A 10 62.14 19.16 37.49
N PHE A 11 60.84 18.78 37.68
CA PHE A 11 60.23 17.54 37.13
C PHE A 11 58.69 17.40 37.41
N PHE A 12 57.94 17.43 36.30
CA PHE A 12 56.68 16.78 35.87
C PHE A 12 55.64 16.17 36.85
N LEU A 13 54.37 16.54 36.61
CA LEU A 13 53.28 15.59 36.35
C LEU A 13 52.20 16.22 35.43
N LEU A 14 51.72 15.41 34.49
CA LEU A 14 51.00 15.73 33.25
C LEU A 14 49.63 16.41 33.43
N ALA A 15 49.33 17.39 32.58
CA ALA A 15 48.00 17.58 32.02
C ALA A 15 48.16 18.16 30.60
N GLY A 16 48.41 17.27 29.63
CA GLY A 16 48.19 17.58 28.23
C GLY A 16 46.70 17.65 27.98
N GLY A 17 46.19 18.86 27.77
CA GLY A 17 44.90 19.10 27.13
C GLY A 17 45.12 20.21 26.13
N ALA A 18 45.23 19.87 24.86
CA ALA A 18 45.10 20.86 23.79
C ALA A 18 43.80 21.64 24.05
N ALA A 19 43.83 22.97 23.90
CA ALA A 19 42.61 23.77 24.01
C ALA A 19 41.62 23.26 22.95
N ALA A 20 40.57 22.54 23.38
CA ALA A 20 39.53 22.02 22.50
C ALA A 20 38.68 23.15 21.87
N TYR A 21 38.72 24.34 22.47
CA TYR A 21 37.98 25.51 22.03
C TYR A 21 38.91 26.50 21.32
N GLU A 22 38.51 26.93 20.12
CA GLU A 22 39.12 28.09 19.47
C GLU A 22 38.62 29.38 20.14
N LYS A 23 37.34 29.40 20.56
CA LYS A 23 36.73 30.54 21.27
C LYS A 23 35.51 30.11 22.11
N ILE A 24 35.34 30.71 23.29
CA ILE A 24 34.10 30.64 24.08
C ILE A 24 33.59 32.07 24.27
N GLU A 25 32.37 32.34 23.82
CA GLU A 25 31.80 33.70 23.81
C GLU A 25 30.50 33.79 24.60
N PHE A 26 30.45 34.71 25.56
CA PHE A 26 29.23 35.06 26.26
C PHE A 26 28.29 35.82 25.30
N LYS A 27 27.07 35.33 25.12
CA LYS A 27 26.07 35.94 24.23
C LYS A 27 25.11 36.84 25.00
N THR A 28 24.38 36.26 25.96
CA THR A 28 23.41 37.00 26.79
C THR A 28 23.14 36.28 28.11
N GLN A 29 22.46 36.97 29.02
CA GLN A 29 21.94 36.40 30.27
C GLN A 29 20.46 36.74 30.42
N PHE A 30 19.68 35.79 30.93
CA PHE A 30 18.26 35.92 31.21
C PHE A 30 18.05 36.01 32.72
N LEU A 31 17.47 37.12 33.16
CA LEU A 31 17.24 37.43 34.57
C LEU A 31 15.77 37.79 34.78
N SER A 32 15.19 37.32 35.88
CA SER A 32 13.87 37.74 36.34
C SER A 32 13.88 37.93 37.85
N GLN A 33 13.25 39.01 38.32
CA GLN A 33 13.04 39.22 39.76
C GLN A 33 12.12 38.15 40.38
N ALA A 34 11.28 37.51 39.55
CA ALA A 34 10.37 36.46 39.96
C ALA A 34 11.02 35.06 40.00
N PHE A 35 12.29 34.92 39.61
CA PHE A 35 12.99 33.65 39.77
C PHE A 35 13.18 33.30 41.25
N LEU A 36 12.68 32.12 41.60
CA LEU A 36 12.78 31.55 42.93
C LEU A 36 13.70 30.33 42.93
N LYS A 37 13.50 29.40 41.98
CA LYS A 37 14.32 28.21 41.76
C LYS A 37 14.17 27.73 40.30
N PRO A 38 14.81 28.41 39.34
CA PRO A 38 14.74 28.02 37.93
C PRO A 38 15.37 26.64 37.76
N ALA A 39 14.59 25.68 37.27
CA ALA A 39 14.90 24.25 37.32
C ALA A 39 15.15 23.62 35.94
N ALA A 40 14.64 24.26 34.89
CA ALA A 40 14.83 23.80 33.52
C ALA A 40 14.81 24.94 32.50
N VAL A 41 15.49 24.71 31.39
CA VAL A 41 15.56 25.64 30.25
C VAL A 41 15.30 24.90 28.95
N ALA A 42 14.52 25.50 28.06
CA ALA A 42 14.41 25.09 26.67
C ALA A 42 14.41 26.31 25.74
N VAL A 43 14.79 26.11 24.49
CA VAL A 43 14.92 27.17 23.49
C VAL A 43 14.26 26.75 22.19
N ALA A 44 13.49 27.65 21.59
CA ALA A 44 12.86 27.43 20.29
C ALA A 44 12.42 28.75 19.67
N GLY A 45 12.56 28.90 18.34
CA GLY A 45 12.06 30.05 17.60
C GLY A 45 12.59 31.40 18.10
N GLY A 46 13.84 31.46 18.56
CA GLY A 46 14.46 32.66 19.14
C GLY A 46 13.92 33.08 20.50
N LYS A 47 13.14 32.22 21.18
CA LYS A 47 12.67 32.42 22.55
C LYS A 47 13.34 31.44 23.51
N THR A 48 13.56 31.89 24.74
CA THR A 48 14.06 31.09 25.85
C THR A 48 12.96 30.87 26.87
N PHE A 49 12.70 29.62 27.22
CA PHE A 49 11.67 29.20 28.16
C PHE A 49 12.32 28.64 29.41
N VAL A 50 11.92 29.11 30.59
CA VAL A 50 12.54 28.73 31.87
C VAL A 50 11.46 28.28 32.84
N ALA A 51 11.41 27.00 33.19
CA ALA A 51 10.53 26.50 34.24
C ALA A 51 11.14 26.77 35.61
N ASP A 52 10.34 27.33 36.52
CA ASP A 52 10.73 27.56 37.90
C ASP A 52 9.89 26.70 38.84
N SER A 53 10.57 25.75 39.48
CA SER A 53 9.97 24.75 40.36
C SER A 53 9.36 25.34 41.63
N LYS A 54 9.78 26.53 42.07
CA LYS A 54 9.26 27.15 43.29
C LYS A 54 8.26 28.25 42.97
N ALA A 55 8.41 28.95 41.85
CA ALA A 55 7.45 29.93 41.38
C ALA A 55 6.23 29.28 40.69
N ASN A 56 6.26 27.97 40.43
CA ASN A 56 5.17 27.22 39.78
C ASN A 56 4.75 27.81 38.42
N ALA A 57 5.75 28.24 37.64
CA ALA A 57 5.52 28.97 36.40
C ALA A 57 6.61 28.69 35.36
N VAL A 58 6.32 28.99 34.10
CA VAL A 58 7.32 29.06 33.02
C VAL A 58 7.48 30.51 32.58
N PHE A 59 8.71 31.02 32.59
CA PHE A 59 9.06 32.36 32.13
C PHE A 59 9.58 32.31 30.70
N VAL A 60 9.13 33.25 29.86
CA VAL A 60 9.49 33.31 28.44
C VAL A 60 10.25 34.61 28.18
N PHE A 61 11.39 34.49 27.51
CA PHE A 61 12.26 35.59 27.12
C PHE A 61 12.43 35.64 25.61
N ASP A 62 12.65 36.83 25.07
CA ASP A 62 13.10 36.99 23.69
C ASP A 62 14.62 36.76 23.55
N ALA A 63 15.13 36.75 22.32
CA ALA A 63 16.55 36.56 22.03
C ALA A 63 17.47 37.62 22.66
N ALA A 64 16.94 38.81 22.97
CA ALA A 64 17.68 39.89 23.62
C ALA A 64 17.76 39.71 25.15
N GLY A 65 17.05 38.73 25.71
CA GLY A 65 17.02 38.46 27.14
C GLY A 65 15.94 39.20 27.92
N LYS A 66 15.01 39.88 27.23
CA LYS A 66 13.89 40.56 27.87
C LYS A 66 12.78 39.55 28.15
N GLN A 67 12.27 39.53 29.38
CA GLN A 67 11.11 38.72 29.73
C GLN A 67 9.87 39.25 28.98
N VAL A 68 9.26 38.41 28.16
CA VAL A 68 8.06 38.74 27.38
C VAL A 68 6.80 38.10 27.94
N LYS A 69 6.91 37.01 28.70
CA LYS A 69 5.74 36.32 29.28
C LYS A 69 6.05 35.56 30.56
N LYS A 70 5.00 35.35 31.36
CA LYS A 70 4.94 34.39 32.47
C LYS A 70 3.73 33.50 32.25
N ILE A 71 3.95 32.21 32.16
CA ILE A 71 2.94 31.19 31.93
C ILE A 71 2.62 30.56 33.28
N GLU A 72 1.35 30.66 33.67
CA GLU A 72 0.80 30.08 34.88
C GLU A 72 -0.31 29.10 34.46
N GLY A 73 -0.44 27.97 35.16
CA GLY A 73 -1.35 26.90 34.72
C GLY A 73 -1.63 25.84 35.76
N ALA A 74 -1.79 26.24 37.03
CA ALA A 74 -1.90 25.32 38.17
C ALA A 74 -0.78 24.26 38.21
N LEU A 75 0.41 24.65 37.76
CA LEU A 75 1.62 23.85 37.88
C LEU A 75 2.01 23.75 39.36
N LYS A 76 2.67 22.66 39.72
CA LYS A 76 3.20 22.39 41.04
C LYS A 76 4.56 21.74 40.89
N GLY A 77 5.61 22.51 41.16
CA GLY A 77 6.97 22.02 41.07
C GLY A 77 7.41 21.61 39.67
N PRO A 78 7.25 22.43 38.61
CA PRO A 78 7.70 22.02 37.28
C PRO A 78 9.24 21.89 37.24
N GLU A 79 9.76 20.68 36.97
CA GLU A 79 11.22 20.40 36.97
C GLU A 79 11.84 20.24 35.56
N ALA A 80 11.03 20.10 34.51
CA ALA A 80 11.52 20.01 33.13
C ALA A 80 10.52 20.59 32.14
N LEU A 81 11.03 21.05 30.99
CA LEU A 81 10.21 21.44 29.85
C LEU A 81 10.88 21.09 28.52
N ALA A 82 10.07 20.89 27.48
CA ALA A 82 10.50 20.76 26.10
C ALA A 82 9.58 21.58 25.19
N VAL A 83 10.10 22.05 24.05
CA VAL A 83 9.33 22.86 23.10
C VAL A 83 9.39 22.20 21.72
N ALA A 84 8.23 22.04 21.09
CA ALA A 84 8.12 21.53 19.73
C ALA A 84 7.13 22.38 18.93
N GLY A 85 7.64 23.09 17.91
CA GLY A 85 6.84 24.07 17.17
C GLY A 85 6.21 25.11 18.11
N ASN A 86 4.88 25.20 18.11
CA ASN A 86 4.12 26.10 18.99
C ASN A 86 3.64 25.43 20.29
N ARG A 87 4.16 24.25 20.69
CA ARG A 87 3.74 23.52 21.90
C ARG A 87 4.87 23.51 22.94
N ILE A 88 4.51 23.82 24.18
CA ILE A 88 5.41 23.78 25.34
C ILE A 88 4.93 22.64 26.25
N TYR A 89 5.73 21.59 26.37
CA TYR A 89 5.47 20.45 27.26
C TYR A 89 6.19 20.69 28.58
N VAL A 90 5.47 20.66 29.68
CA VAL A 90 6.00 20.92 31.02
C VAL A 90 5.77 19.69 31.89
N ALA A 91 6.84 19.15 32.46
CA ALA A 91 6.75 18.11 33.48
C ALA A 91 6.29 18.75 34.79
N ASP A 92 4.99 18.60 35.10
CA ASP A 92 4.35 19.12 36.30
C ASP A 92 4.57 18.13 37.45
N THR A 93 5.82 18.05 37.91
CA THR A 93 6.37 16.97 38.75
C THR A 93 5.56 16.73 40.02
N GLY A 94 5.10 17.79 40.69
CA GLY A 94 4.33 17.69 41.93
C GLY A 94 2.89 17.23 41.75
N ASN A 95 2.40 17.13 40.51
CA ASN A 95 1.09 16.59 40.13
C ASN A 95 1.21 15.31 39.28
N SER A 96 2.41 14.75 39.12
CA SER A 96 2.67 13.49 38.39
C SER A 96 2.07 13.45 36.97
N ARG A 97 2.23 14.53 36.20
CA ARG A 97 1.65 14.65 34.84
C ARG A 97 2.48 15.54 33.92
N ILE A 98 2.17 15.51 32.63
CA ILE A 98 2.68 16.46 31.65
C ILE A 98 1.58 17.44 31.26
N VAL A 99 1.89 18.74 31.29
CA VAL A 99 0.99 19.83 30.92
C VAL A 99 1.49 20.46 29.63
N VAL A 100 0.59 20.65 28.66
CA VAL A 100 0.93 21.21 27.35
C VAL A 100 0.28 22.57 27.19
N PHE A 101 1.11 23.58 26.90
CA PHE A 101 0.68 24.94 26.56
C PHE A 101 0.96 25.23 25.08
N ASP A 102 0.29 26.21 24.49
CA ASP A 102 0.74 26.79 23.23
C ASP A 102 1.89 27.80 23.44
N GLY A 103 2.46 28.34 22.36
CA GLY A 103 3.52 29.36 22.43
C GLY A 103 3.07 30.71 23.00
N ASP A 104 1.76 30.89 23.17
CA ASP A 104 1.16 32.00 23.92
C ASP A 104 0.95 31.65 25.40
N GLY A 105 1.28 30.44 25.84
CA GLY A 105 1.12 30.02 27.24
C GLY A 105 -0.32 29.72 27.64
N LYS A 106 -1.24 29.54 26.68
CA LYS A 106 -2.57 29.03 26.97
C LYS A 106 -2.49 27.53 27.19
N LEU A 107 -3.13 27.04 28.25
CA LEU A 107 -3.26 25.60 28.50
C LEU A 107 -4.03 24.94 27.36
N LEU A 108 -3.43 23.92 26.74
CA LEU A 108 -4.06 23.13 25.70
C LEU A 108 -4.67 21.84 26.27
N TRP A 109 -3.85 21.03 26.94
CA TRP A 109 -4.29 19.81 27.63
C TRP A 109 -3.23 19.33 28.65
N ALA A 110 -3.55 18.26 29.37
CA ALA A 110 -2.61 17.50 30.17
C ALA A 110 -2.82 15.99 29.95
N PHE A 111 -1.79 15.19 30.18
CA PHE A 111 -1.82 13.73 30.08
C PHE A 111 -0.89 13.09 31.11
N ALA A 112 -1.01 11.77 31.27
CA ALA A 112 -0.54 11.01 32.41
C ALA A 112 -1.30 11.34 33.71
N SER A 113 -1.31 10.37 34.61
CA SER A 113 -1.80 10.51 35.98
C SER A 113 -0.79 9.91 36.95
N ASP A 114 -0.95 10.24 38.24
CA ASP A 114 -0.20 9.57 39.31
C ASP A 114 -0.42 8.05 39.28
N GLY A 115 0.65 7.29 39.48
CA GLY A 115 0.63 5.83 39.58
C GLY A 115 1.84 5.15 38.92
N SER A 116 1.79 3.81 38.87
CA SER A 116 2.89 2.97 38.40
C SER A 116 2.56 2.10 37.18
N ALA A 117 1.29 2.07 36.74
CA ALA A 117 0.92 1.36 35.52
C ALA A 117 1.55 2.04 34.28
N PRO A 118 1.65 1.35 33.13
CA PRO A 118 2.07 1.97 31.87
C PRO A 118 1.30 3.27 31.59
N GLY A 119 2.01 4.33 31.17
CA GLY A 119 1.44 5.66 30.94
C GLY A 119 1.16 6.51 32.19
N GLN A 120 1.13 5.91 33.38
CA GLN A 120 1.07 6.64 34.65
C GLN A 120 2.48 7.06 35.08
N LEU A 121 2.60 8.28 35.60
CA LEU A 121 3.87 8.86 36.03
C LEU A 121 3.92 8.96 37.55
N ASP A 122 5.13 8.91 38.10
CA ASP A 122 5.43 9.27 39.49
C ASP A 122 6.67 10.18 39.48
N SER A 123 6.48 11.41 39.94
CA SER A 123 7.52 12.44 40.02
C SER A 123 8.34 12.60 38.72
N PRO A 124 7.72 12.96 37.58
CA PRO A 124 8.46 13.12 36.32
C PRO A 124 9.39 14.34 36.37
N LYS A 125 10.70 14.14 36.16
CA LYS A 125 11.74 15.21 36.33
C LYS A 125 12.49 15.60 35.08
N GLY A 126 12.21 14.95 33.96
CA GLY A 126 12.93 15.09 32.71
C GLY A 126 11.98 14.85 31.56
N ILE A 127 12.12 15.68 30.52
CA ILE A 127 11.30 15.61 29.33
C ILE A 127 12.14 16.06 28.14
N ALA A 128 12.04 15.33 27.03
CA ALA A 128 12.69 15.70 25.80
C ALA A 128 11.79 15.40 24.61
N TYR A 129 11.73 16.33 23.66
CA TYR A 129 11.10 16.10 22.37
C TYR A 129 12.15 15.62 21.38
N GLY A 130 11.99 14.41 20.87
CA GLY A 130 12.96 13.74 20.01
C GLY A 130 12.83 14.15 18.54
N PRO A 131 13.90 13.95 17.74
CA PRO A 131 13.88 14.17 16.29
C PRO A 131 12.92 13.25 15.53
N ASP A 132 12.42 12.18 16.18
CA ASP A 132 11.43 11.25 15.66
C ASP A 132 9.98 11.63 16.03
N ASN A 133 9.76 12.89 16.43
CA ASN A 133 8.45 13.46 16.81
C ASN A 133 7.79 12.84 18.06
N ARG A 134 8.57 12.15 18.89
CA ARG A 134 8.13 11.56 20.15
C ARG A 134 8.55 12.40 21.36
N LEU A 135 7.88 12.17 22.47
CA LEU A 135 8.17 12.77 23.76
C LEU A 135 8.66 11.69 24.72
N TYR A 136 9.86 11.89 25.26
CA TYR A 136 10.51 11.01 26.21
C TYR A 136 10.44 11.63 27.59
N VAL A 137 9.84 10.92 28.54
CA VAL A 137 9.60 11.43 29.90
C VAL A 137 10.29 10.52 30.89
N SER A 138 11.11 11.08 31.78
CA SER A 138 11.63 10.31 32.90
C SER A 138 10.51 10.12 33.91
N ASN A 139 10.20 8.86 34.19
CA ASN A 139 9.26 8.47 35.22
C ASN A 139 10.08 8.09 36.46
N THR A 140 10.61 9.12 37.11
CA THR A 140 11.70 8.99 38.10
C THR A 140 11.30 8.09 39.27
N GLY A 141 10.11 8.27 39.84
CA GLY A 141 9.63 7.45 40.95
C GLY A 141 9.41 5.99 40.59
N ASN A 142 9.12 5.71 39.31
CA ASN A 142 8.95 4.35 38.80
C ASN A 142 10.22 3.76 38.15
N SER A 143 11.37 4.44 38.21
CA SER A 143 12.66 3.99 37.63
C SER A 143 12.59 3.59 36.15
N ARG A 144 11.88 4.38 35.33
CA ARG A 144 11.75 4.09 33.89
C ARG A 144 11.66 5.35 33.03
N VAL A 145 11.75 5.18 31.72
CA VAL A 145 11.45 6.21 30.73
C VAL A 145 10.18 5.81 30.00
N ASP A 146 9.20 6.71 29.98
CA ASP A 146 7.94 6.53 29.26
C ASP A 146 7.96 7.38 27.99
N VAL A 147 7.47 6.81 26.88
CA VAL A 147 7.50 7.40 25.55
C VAL A 147 6.08 7.63 25.06
N PHE A 148 5.81 8.87 24.66
CA PHE A 148 4.51 9.34 24.18
C PHE A 148 4.65 9.94 22.78
N ASN A 149 3.55 10.00 22.02
CA ASN A 149 3.51 10.82 20.82
C ASN A 149 3.36 12.32 21.17
N ALA A 150 3.45 13.19 20.16
CA ALA A 150 3.31 14.64 20.34
C ALA A 150 1.95 15.09 20.91
N ASP A 151 0.90 14.26 20.80
CA ASP A 151 -0.41 14.55 21.37
C ASP A 151 -0.58 14.02 22.81
N GLY A 152 0.43 13.34 23.37
CA GLY A 152 0.44 12.83 24.74
C GLY A 152 -0.19 11.45 24.91
N ILE A 153 -0.30 10.68 23.83
CA ILE A 153 -0.75 9.28 23.88
C ILE A 153 0.46 8.40 24.12
N TYR A 154 0.36 7.51 25.12
CA TYR A 154 1.42 6.58 25.48
C TYR A 154 1.67 5.57 24.36
N LEU A 155 2.95 5.31 24.07
CA LEU A 155 3.41 4.35 23.07
C LEU A 155 4.03 3.11 23.74
N TYR A 156 5.08 3.31 24.54
CA TYR A 156 5.79 2.27 25.30
C TYR A 156 6.64 2.91 26.41
N GLY A 157 7.30 2.08 27.21
CA GLY A 157 8.24 2.52 28.24
C GLY A 157 9.27 1.43 28.52
N PHE A 158 10.43 1.83 29.03
CA PHE A 158 11.56 0.93 29.30
C PHE A 158 12.24 1.26 30.62
N ALA A 159 12.69 0.22 31.33
CA ALA A 159 13.32 0.37 32.64
C ALA A 159 14.66 1.12 32.53
N ALA A 160 14.87 2.09 33.41
CA ALA A 160 16.16 2.71 33.63
C ALA A 160 16.88 1.90 34.72
N ALA A 161 17.75 0.99 34.27
CA ALA A 161 18.55 0.14 35.13
C ALA A 161 19.97 0.08 34.61
N LYS A 162 20.91 -0.24 35.50
CA LYS A 162 22.30 -0.46 35.13
C LYS A 162 22.42 -1.69 34.22
N ALA A 163 23.54 -1.81 33.50
CA ALA A 163 23.79 -2.95 32.60
C ALA A 163 23.72 -4.33 33.28
N ASP A 164 23.80 -4.39 34.61
CA ASP A 164 23.60 -5.62 35.40
C ASP A 164 22.14 -6.11 35.44
N GLY A 165 21.17 -5.30 34.98
CA GLY A 165 19.73 -5.61 34.97
C GLY A 165 19.06 -5.65 36.35
N ILE A 166 19.81 -5.41 37.43
CA ILE A 166 19.36 -5.53 38.83
C ILE A 166 19.31 -4.16 39.50
N THR A 167 20.32 -3.32 39.24
CA THR A 167 20.46 -2.02 39.87
C THR A 167 19.50 -1.03 39.21
N LYS A 168 18.38 -0.75 39.87
CA LYS A 168 17.46 0.33 39.47
C LYS A 168 18.15 1.68 39.55
N LEU A 169 17.83 2.55 38.60
CA LEU A 169 18.31 3.92 38.52
C LEU A 169 17.17 4.90 38.75
N ASN A 170 17.55 6.13 39.06
CA ASN A 170 16.67 7.27 39.20
C ASN A 170 16.85 8.18 37.98
N PRO A 171 16.13 7.93 36.87
CA PRO A 171 16.27 8.77 35.68
C PRO A 171 15.76 10.18 36.00
N VAL A 172 16.62 11.19 35.90
CA VAL A 172 16.27 12.59 36.23
C VAL A 172 16.09 13.41 34.96
N LYS A 173 17.17 13.76 34.25
CA LYS A 173 17.13 14.53 33.00
C LYS A 173 17.26 13.62 31.79
N ILE A 174 16.57 14.01 30.71
CA ILE A 174 16.61 13.31 29.43
C ILE A 174 16.96 14.32 28.35
N SER A 175 17.82 13.93 27.42
CA SER A 175 18.04 14.63 26.17
C SER A 175 18.22 13.62 25.03
N LEU A 176 18.10 14.09 23.79
CA LEU A 176 18.33 13.26 22.61
C LEU A 176 19.31 13.97 21.69
N ASN A 177 20.16 13.19 21.00
CA ASN A 177 20.96 13.71 19.89
C ASN A 177 20.17 13.67 18.58
N ARG A 178 20.79 14.16 17.50
CA ARG A 178 20.21 14.17 16.16
C ARG A 178 19.89 12.79 15.60
N ALA A 179 20.65 11.75 15.97
CA ALA A 179 20.39 10.35 15.61
C ALA A 179 19.27 9.70 16.44
N GLY A 180 18.76 10.40 17.46
CA GLY A 180 17.72 9.93 18.36
C GLY A 180 18.24 9.05 19.49
N ASP A 181 19.55 9.00 19.73
CA ASP A 181 20.07 8.35 20.93
C ASP A 181 19.59 9.10 22.17
N ILE A 182 19.09 8.37 23.15
CA ILE A 182 18.48 8.91 24.37
C ILE A 182 19.53 8.94 25.47
N PHE A 183 19.82 10.11 26.01
CA PHE A 183 20.72 10.29 27.15
C PHE A 183 19.92 10.49 28.42
N VAL A 184 20.12 9.61 29.40
CA VAL A 184 19.38 9.59 30.66
C VAL A 184 20.36 9.77 31.81
N SER A 185 20.17 10.83 32.61
CA SER A 185 21.00 11.10 33.78
C SER A 185 20.49 10.40 35.05
N ASP A 186 21.44 9.85 35.81
CA ASP A 186 21.27 9.52 37.23
C ASP A 186 22.39 10.20 38.04
N PRO A 187 22.10 11.41 38.57
CA PRO A 187 23.07 12.17 39.37
C PRO A 187 23.48 11.47 40.67
N ASP A 188 22.59 10.68 41.28
CA ASP A 188 22.84 10.00 42.56
C ASP A 188 23.89 8.90 42.41
N LYS A 189 23.90 8.26 41.23
CA LYS A 189 24.86 7.20 40.88
C LYS A 189 26.08 7.71 40.10
N ALA A 190 26.16 9.03 39.84
CA ALA A 190 27.17 9.60 38.95
C ALA A 190 27.26 8.83 37.63
N LEU A 191 26.09 8.59 37.03
CA LEU A 191 25.94 7.77 35.84
C LEU A 191 25.13 8.53 34.79
N LEU A 192 25.60 8.51 33.55
CA LEU A 192 24.84 8.92 32.38
C LEU A 192 24.73 7.70 31.47
N GLN A 193 23.53 7.42 30.95
CA GLN A 193 23.30 6.28 30.08
C GLN A 193 22.84 6.75 28.71
N LYS A 194 23.27 6.03 27.68
CA LYS A 194 22.84 6.19 26.30
C LYS A 194 22.02 4.98 25.90
N TYR A 195 20.80 5.21 25.44
CA TYR A 195 19.89 4.20 24.92
C TYR A 195 19.63 4.45 23.44
N ASP A 196 19.31 3.40 22.70
CA ASP A 196 18.64 3.58 21.42
C ASP A 196 17.17 3.93 21.64
N ARG A 197 16.49 4.26 20.55
CA ARG A 197 15.08 4.65 20.61
C ARG A 197 14.15 3.55 21.07
N THR A 198 14.53 2.27 20.98
CA THR A 198 13.70 1.17 21.50
C THR A 198 13.79 1.02 23.01
N GLY A 199 14.69 1.77 23.66
CA GLY A 199 14.98 1.64 25.08
C GLY A 199 16.05 0.60 25.39
N LYS A 200 16.79 0.13 24.37
CA LYS A 200 17.93 -0.76 24.57
C LYS A 200 19.14 0.07 25.02
N LEU A 201 19.76 -0.34 26.11
CA LEU A 201 20.97 0.30 26.63
C LEU A 201 22.12 0.09 25.64
N LEU A 202 22.72 1.20 25.19
CA LEU A 202 23.88 1.21 24.30
C LEU A 202 25.18 1.41 25.08
N LYS A 203 25.17 2.33 26.06
CA LYS A 203 26.39 2.71 26.78
C LYS A 203 26.11 3.32 28.15
N GLU A 204 27.06 3.10 29.06
CA GLU A 204 27.13 3.77 30.36
C GLU A 204 28.38 4.66 30.43
N TYR A 205 28.20 5.90 30.88
CA TYR A 205 29.26 6.85 31.17
C TYR A 205 29.33 7.03 32.69
N ALA A 206 30.36 6.45 33.31
CA ALA A 206 30.60 6.59 34.75
C ALA A 206 31.20 7.97 35.07
N MET A 207 30.34 8.98 35.16
CA MET A 207 30.74 10.36 35.44
C MET A 207 29.68 11.15 36.20
N ALA A 208 30.14 12.03 37.09
CA ALA A 208 29.27 12.96 37.80
C ALA A 208 28.57 13.89 36.81
N ASN A 209 27.24 13.97 36.90
CA ASN A 209 26.41 14.72 35.98
C ASN A 209 25.11 15.18 36.67
N ASN A 210 24.52 16.25 36.15
CA ASN A 210 23.16 16.70 36.48
C ASN A 210 22.25 16.80 35.27
N GLY A 211 22.82 16.60 34.09
CA GLY A 211 22.19 16.71 32.79
C GLY A 211 23.30 16.67 31.74
N ALA A 212 22.94 16.22 30.54
CA ALA A 212 23.80 16.26 29.39
C ALA A 212 22.97 16.63 28.15
N VAL A 213 23.58 17.29 27.18
CA VAL A 213 23.01 17.51 25.84
C VAL A 213 24.05 17.20 24.80
N ALA A 214 23.62 16.67 23.66
CA ALA A 214 24.50 16.36 22.55
C ALA A 214 24.38 17.42 21.47
N ASP A 215 25.50 17.77 20.84
CA ASP A 215 25.47 18.55 19.60
C ASP A 215 25.07 17.69 18.39
N LYS A 216 25.02 18.33 17.22
CA LYS A 216 24.69 17.70 15.93
C LYS A 216 25.70 16.65 15.46
N ARG A 217 26.87 16.54 16.10
CA ARG A 217 27.97 15.60 15.78
C ARG A 217 28.08 14.48 16.84
N GLY A 218 27.34 14.57 17.93
CA GLY A 218 27.30 13.59 19.02
C GLY A 218 28.22 13.91 20.20
N THR A 219 28.89 15.07 20.19
CA THR A 219 29.69 15.53 21.34
C THR A 219 28.75 15.93 22.48
N LEU A 220 29.04 15.46 23.69
CA LEU A 220 28.21 15.70 24.87
C LEU A 220 28.74 16.88 25.68
N TYR A 221 27.86 17.82 26.00
CA TYR A 221 28.08 18.80 27.06
C TYR A 221 27.40 18.29 28.33
N VAL A 222 28.19 18.07 29.37
CA VAL A 222 27.76 17.48 30.64
C VAL A 222 27.99 18.49 31.76
N ILE A 223 26.95 18.76 32.55
CA ILE A 223 27.04 19.68 33.69
C ILE A 223 27.12 18.93 35.00
N ASN A 224 27.83 19.52 35.98
CA ASN A 224 27.84 19.06 37.36
C ASN A 224 27.74 20.25 38.32
N TYR A 225 26.66 20.28 39.13
CA TYR A 225 26.38 21.38 40.05
C TYR A 225 27.47 21.55 41.12
N LYS A 226 28.15 20.47 41.52
CA LYS A 226 29.16 20.54 42.59
C LYS A 226 30.38 21.37 42.18
N GLU A 227 30.72 21.32 40.89
CA GLU A 227 31.95 21.90 40.33
C GLU A 227 31.72 23.26 39.65
N GLY A 228 30.49 23.57 39.23
CA GLY A 228 30.20 24.77 38.42
C GLY A 228 30.85 24.72 37.04
N LYS A 229 31.13 23.50 36.53
CA LYS A 229 31.79 23.26 35.25
C LYS A 229 30.85 22.61 34.25
N VAL A 230 31.04 22.97 32.99
CA VAL A 230 30.55 22.25 31.81
C VAL A 230 31.73 21.45 31.26
N ARG A 231 31.55 20.14 31.08
CA ARG A 231 32.54 19.26 30.46
C ARG A 231 32.06 18.89 29.07
N GLU A 232 32.97 18.92 28.12
CA GLU A 232 32.75 18.38 26.80
C GLU A 232 33.35 16.98 26.74
N VAL A 233 32.53 16.03 26.30
CA VAL A 233 32.80 14.61 26.39
C VAL A 233 32.55 14.00 25.01
N SER A 234 33.53 13.26 24.50
CA SER A 234 33.39 12.52 23.24
C SER A 234 32.33 11.41 23.37
N ASP A 235 31.83 10.88 22.26
CA ASP A 235 30.93 9.71 22.29
C ASP A 235 31.61 8.48 22.95
N ALA A 236 32.95 8.42 22.91
CA ALA A 236 33.75 7.43 23.63
C ALA A 236 33.67 7.57 25.16
N GLY A 237 33.23 8.71 25.68
CA GLY A 237 33.14 9.02 27.11
C GLY A 237 34.38 9.72 27.67
N GLU A 238 35.28 10.16 26.79
CA GLU A 238 36.51 10.84 27.17
C GLU A 238 36.27 12.34 27.28
N ALA A 239 36.76 12.96 28.34
CA ALA A 239 36.70 14.41 28.50
C ALA A 239 37.68 15.06 27.50
N ILE A 240 37.14 15.84 26.56
CA ILE A 240 37.92 16.55 25.54
C ILE A 240 38.13 18.02 25.90
N GLY A 241 37.22 18.61 26.69
CA GLY A 241 37.31 20.00 27.13
C GLY A 241 36.49 20.27 28.39
N ALA A 242 36.76 21.39 29.05
CA ALA A 242 35.91 21.89 30.14
C ALA A 242 36.02 23.41 30.30
N PHE A 243 34.92 24.04 30.69
CA PHE A 243 34.89 25.46 31.02
C PHE A 243 33.91 25.76 32.15
N GLY A 244 33.93 27.01 32.62
CA GLY A 244 33.19 27.46 33.79
C GLY A 244 33.94 27.20 35.10
N THR A 245 33.54 27.93 36.14
CA THR A 245 34.04 27.79 37.50
C THR A 245 32.91 28.08 38.48
N LYS A 246 33.08 27.64 39.73
CA LYS A 246 32.10 27.91 40.79
C LYS A 246 32.12 29.39 41.19
N GLY A 247 31.01 30.10 41.03
CA GLY A 247 30.96 31.53 41.35
C GLY A 247 29.68 32.24 40.87
N LYS A 248 29.70 33.58 40.84
CA LYS A 248 28.52 34.42 40.51
C LYS A 248 28.68 35.23 39.22
N GLY A 249 29.91 35.36 38.70
CA GLY A 249 30.21 36.10 37.48
C GLY A 249 29.47 35.60 36.25
N LYS A 250 29.53 36.33 35.13
CA LYS A 250 28.77 36.03 33.91
C LYS A 250 28.97 34.59 33.40
N MET A 251 30.18 34.05 33.55
CA MET A 251 30.58 32.69 33.14
C MET A 251 30.88 31.76 34.33
N GLU A 252 30.46 32.15 35.54
CA GLU A 252 30.61 31.35 36.75
C GLU A 252 29.25 30.87 37.24
N PHE A 253 29.21 29.66 37.80
CA PHE A 253 27.97 28.98 38.13
C PHE A 253 27.96 28.38 39.54
N LYS A 254 26.84 28.48 40.26
CA LYS A 254 26.71 27.90 41.60
C LYS A 254 25.86 26.65 41.64
N GLY A 255 24.75 26.63 40.92
CA GLY A 255 23.81 25.53 40.88
C GLY A 255 23.38 25.20 39.45
N LEU A 256 24.31 24.69 38.63
CA LEU A 256 23.99 24.21 37.28
C LEU A 256 22.98 23.06 37.37
N ARG A 257 21.73 23.36 37.01
CA ARG A 257 20.59 22.45 37.20
C ARG A 257 20.11 21.84 35.90
N ASP A 258 20.23 22.56 34.80
CA ASP A 258 19.79 22.14 33.48
C ASP A 258 20.57 22.85 32.37
N LEU A 259 20.50 22.30 31.17
CA LEU A 259 21.13 22.86 29.99
C LEU A 259 20.34 22.53 28.72
N ALA A 260 20.41 23.41 27.73
CA ALA A 260 19.82 23.22 26.41
C ALA A 260 20.77 23.71 25.32
N LEU A 261 20.63 23.16 24.11
CA LEU A 261 21.31 23.61 22.90
C LEU A 261 20.25 24.14 21.92
N ASP A 262 20.55 25.27 21.26
CA ASP A 262 19.79 25.67 20.06
C ASP A 262 20.41 25.11 18.77
N ASP A 263 19.68 25.25 17.66
CA ASP A 263 20.10 24.74 16.34
C ASP A 263 21.41 25.36 15.84
N ALA A 264 21.82 26.51 16.37
CA ALA A 264 23.07 27.17 16.06
C ALA A 264 24.25 26.68 16.93
N GLY A 265 24.00 25.76 17.86
CA GLY A 265 25.01 25.27 18.80
C GLY A 265 25.24 26.19 20.00
N THR A 266 24.38 27.20 20.22
CA THR A 266 24.45 28.04 21.43
C THR A 266 24.01 27.21 22.63
N LEU A 267 24.85 27.15 23.66
CA LEU A 267 24.56 26.47 24.92
C LEU A 267 23.86 27.42 25.91
N TYR A 268 22.73 26.97 26.46
CA TYR A 268 21.97 27.68 27.49
C TYR A 268 22.11 26.93 28.80
N LEU A 269 22.61 27.61 29.84
CA LEU A 269 22.89 27.02 31.14
C LEU A 269 21.97 27.62 32.20
N CYS A 270 21.19 26.77 32.86
CA CYS A 270 20.29 27.16 33.94
C CYS A 270 20.98 27.02 35.29
N ASP A 271 21.12 28.14 36.00
CA ASP A 271 21.74 28.22 37.33
C ASP A 271 20.70 28.64 38.38
N ASP A 272 20.30 27.69 39.22
CA ASP A 272 19.21 27.87 40.17
C ASP A 272 19.60 28.73 41.38
N GLU A 273 20.81 28.56 41.89
CA GLU A 273 21.35 29.35 43.00
C GLU A 273 21.65 30.80 42.61
N ASN A 274 22.21 31.03 41.41
CA ASN A 274 22.42 32.38 40.91
C ASN A 274 21.17 32.99 40.28
N LYS A 275 20.08 32.22 40.15
CA LYS A 275 18.79 32.65 39.57
C LYS A 275 18.97 33.30 38.20
N LYS A 276 19.68 32.62 37.31
CA LYS A 276 19.96 33.12 35.95
C LYS A 276 19.99 31.97 34.96
N VAL A 277 19.73 32.30 33.70
CA VAL A 277 20.11 31.47 32.56
C VAL A 277 21.16 32.22 31.74
N VAL A 278 22.19 31.54 31.27
CA VAL A 278 23.26 32.14 30.47
C VAL A 278 23.35 31.46 29.11
N ALA A 279 23.42 32.24 28.03
CA ALA A 279 23.66 31.74 26.67
C ALA A 279 25.13 31.95 26.27
N ILE A 280 25.76 30.90 25.75
CA ILE A 280 27.18 30.84 25.42
C ILE A 280 27.35 30.22 24.03
N ASN A 281 28.11 30.89 23.17
CA ASN A 281 28.57 30.31 21.91
C ASN A 281 29.91 29.59 22.15
N ILE A 282 30.04 28.40 21.57
CA ILE A 282 31.27 27.60 21.63
C ILE A 282 31.75 27.40 20.20
N GLU A 283 32.91 27.95 19.86
CA GLU A 283 33.60 27.67 18.60
C GLU A 283 34.64 26.57 18.88
N SER A 284 34.35 25.35 18.42
CA SER A 284 35.28 24.22 18.44
C SER A 284 35.75 23.90 17.02
N ALA A 285 36.93 23.27 16.90
CA ALA A 285 37.41 22.77 15.62
C ALA A 285 36.46 21.66 15.13
N GLU A 286 35.49 22.03 14.29
CA GLU A 286 34.47 21.14 13.75
C GLU A 286 35.13 19.98 12.95
N THR A 287 35.39 18.85 13.59
CA THR A 287 35.93 17.65 12.93
C THR A 287 34.85 16.56 12.87
N GLY A 288 34.72 15.92 11.71
CA GLY A 288 33.76 14.82 11.47
C GLY A 288 32.49 15.22 10.70
N PRO A 289 31.64 14.26 10.32
CA PRO A 289 30.32 14.53 9.74
C PRO A 289 29.26 14.79 10.82
N GLU A 290 28.17 15.51 10.47
CA GLU A 290 26.98 15.57 11.32
C GLU A 290 26.32 14.19 11.41
N LEU A 291 25.70 13.90 12.55
CA LEU A 291 24.89 12.70 12.73
C LEU A 291 23.69 12.72 11.77
N THR A 292 23.40 11.56 11.18
CA THR A 292 22.17 11.36 10.41
C THR A 292 20.95 11.65 11.30
N ALA A 293 19.97 12.35 10.76
CA ALA A 293 18.72 12.60 11.47
C ALA A 293 17.98 11.28 11.72
N ALA A 294 17.41 11.13 12.93
CA ALA A 294 16.63 9.96 13.28
C ALA A 294 15.38 9.84 12.39
N ALA A 295 15.21 8.72 11.69
CA ALA A 295 14.01 8.45 10.90
C ALA A 295 12.77 8.34 11.81
N VAL A 296 11.63 8.91 11.46
CA VAL A 296 10.42 8.77 12.28
C VAL A 296 9.98 7.30 12.33
N LEU A 297 9.91 6.72 13.53
CA LEU A 297 9.61 5.30 13.73
C LEU A 297 8.10 5.00 13.81
N ASP A 298 7.29 5.96 14.25
CA ASP A 298 5.84 5.79 14.32
C ASP A 298 5.23 5.92 12.93
N ARG A 299 4.68 4.82 12.44
CA ARG A 299 3.91 4.80 11.19
C ARG A 299 2.47 5.27 11.37
N PHE A 300 2.03 5.51 12.60
CA PHE A 300 0.68 5.99 12.89
C PHE A 300 0.70 7.16 13.87
N THR A 301 -0.12 8.16 13.55
CA THR A 301 -0.42 9.27 14.44
C THR A 301 -1.86 9.11 14.93
N VAL A 302 -2.05 9.42 16.20
CA VAL A 302 -3.35 9.35 16.88
C VAL A 302 -3.57 10.70 17.53
N LYS A 303 -4.62 11.39 17.11
CA LYS A 303 -4.93 12.77 17.52
C LYS A 303 -6.33 12.83 18.10
N GLY A 304 -6.49 13.60 19.18
CA GLY A 304 -7.79 13.83 19.79
C GLY A 304 -7.77 13.71 21.33
N PRO A 305 -8.92 13.42 21.95
CA PRO A 305 -10.15 12.94 21.30
C PRO A 305 -10.91 14.04 20.55
N ALA A 306 -11.30 13.75 19.31
CA ALA A 306 -12.15 14.59 18.46
C ALA A 306 -13.64 14.40 18.76
N VAL A 307 -14.03 13.24 19.31
CA VAL A 307 -15.40 12.93 19.73
C VAL A 307 -15.39 12.57 21.21
N LYS A 308 -16.32 13.16 21.97
CA LYS A 308 -16.50 12.92 23.41
C LYS A 308 -17.97 12.66 23.68
N ALA A 309 -18.28 11.44 24.06
CA ALA A 309 -19.64 11.00 24.30
C ALA A 309 -19.74 10.50 25.76
N ALA A 310 -20.36 11.27 26.65
CA ALA A 310 -20.37 10.99 28.09
C ALA A 310 -21.50 10.02 28.49
N PHE A 311 -21.33 8.73 28.18
CA PHE A 311 -22.19 7.64 28.65
C PHE A 311 -21.48 6.29 28.57
N LYS A 312 -22.00 5.32 29.33
CA LYS A 312 -21.57 3.93 29.29
C LYS A 312 -22.15 3.20 28.08
N ALA A 313 -21.31 2.46 27.38
CA ALA A 313 -21.72 1.58 26.28
C ALA A 313 -20.87 0.31 26.30
N ASP A 314 -21.54 -0.84 26.34
CA ASP A 314 -20.87 -2.15 26.26
C ASP A 314 -20.41 -2.42 24.83
N VAL A 315 -21.27 -2.11 23.86
CA VAL A 315 -21.03 -2.26 22.42
C VAL A 315 -21.65 -1.10 21.67
N PHE A 316 -21.03 -0.71 20.56
CA PHE A 316 -21.54 0.31 19.67
C PHE A 316 -21.02 0.12 18.25
N ALA A 317 -21.67 0.78 17.30
CA ALA A 317 -21.22 0.97 15.94
C ALA A 317 -21.32 2.45 15.54
N VAL A 318 -20.57 2.84 14.53
CA VAL A 318 -20.58 4.21 13.99
C VAL A 318 -21.16 4.18 12.59
N THR A 319 -22.18 4.99 12.39
CA THR A 319 -22.85 5.18 11.09
C THR A 319 -21.95 5.91 10.09
N PRO A 320 -22.24 5.81 8.78
CA PRO A 320 -21.48 6.55 7.75
C PRO A 320 -21.40 8.07 8.00
N ASP A 321 -22.42 8.66 8.62
CA ASP A 321 -22.52 10.09 8.97
C ASP A 321 -22.04 10.42 10.39
N ASN A 322 -21.20 9.55 11.00
CA ASN A 322 -20.55 9.73 12.31
C ASN A 322 -21.47 9.74 13.54
N LYS A 323 -22.73 9.32 13.42
CA LYS A 323 -23.61 9.07 14.57
C LYS A 323 -23.27 7.74 15.22
N ILE A 324 -23.44 7.64 16.53
CA ILE A 324 -23.13 6.44 17.31
C ILE A 324 -24.42 5.68 17.61
N VAL A 325 -24.49 4.41 17.23
CA VAL A 325 -25.53 3.48 17.67
C VAL A 325 -24.94 2.61 18.76
N ALA A 326 -25.41 2.76 19.99
CA ALA A 326 -24.82 2.10 21.16
C ALA A 326 -25.87 1.39 22.01
N TYR A 327 -25.51 0.21 22.54
CA TYR A 327 -26.27 -0.42 23.62
C TYR A 327 -25.82 0.17 24.96
N MET A 328 -26.75 0.79 25.67
CA MET A 328 -26.53 1.33 27.01
C MET A 328 -26.94 0.29 28.06
N PRO A 329 -26.01 -0.30 28.82
CA PRO A 329 -26.34 -1.37 29.76
C PRO A 329 -27.23 -0.93 30.92
N GLU A 330 -27.10 0.32 31.38
CA GLU A 330 -27.90 0.86 32.49
C GLU A 330 -29.33 1.18 32.06
N ALA A 331 -29.50 1.73 30.85
CA ALA A 331 -30.81 2.05 30.29
C ALA A 331 -31.46 0.88 29.57
N LYS A 332 -30.69 -0.18 29.31
CA LYS A 332 -31.09 -1.41 28.62
C LYS A 332 -31.79 -1.16 27.28
N GLN A 333 -31.16 -0.33 26.46
CA GLN A 333 -31.70 0.04 25.15
C GLN A 333 -30.56 0.29 24.17
N ILE A 334 -30.83 0.06 22.89
CA ILE A 334 -29.99 0.57 21.80
C ILE A 334 -30.48 1.97 21.45
N VAL A 335 -29.56 2.93 21.46
CA VAL A 335 -29.85 4.33 21.17
C VAL A 335 -28.98 4.83 20.02
N LEU A 336 -29.53 5.73 19.22
CA LEU A 336 -28.81 6.58 18.29
C LEU A 336 -28.39 7.85 19.02
N ILE A 337 -27.12 8.23 18.83
CA ILE A 337 -26.52 9.39 19.46
C ILE A 337 -25.93 10.26 18.38
N ASP A 338 -26.44 11.49 18.34
CA ASP A 338 -26.07 12.51 17.37
C ASP A 338 -25.84 13.82 18.13
N ASN A 339 -24.58 14.28 18.16
CA ASN A 339 -24.17 15.52 18.82
C ASN A 339 -24.72 15.66 20.26
N GLY A 340 -24.71 14.56 21.02
CA GLY A 340 -25.19 14.51 22.41
C GLY A 340 -26.69 14.29 22.58
N THR A 341 -27.48 14.39 21.51
CA THR A 341 -28.91 14.02 21.50
C THR A 341 -29.04 12.50 21.47
N LYS A 342 -29.90 11.95 22.32
CA LYS A 342 -30.15 10.51 22.42
C LYS A 342 -31.56 10.19 21.90
N LYS A 343 -31.66 9.27 20.94
CA LYS A 343 -32.93 8.72 20.44
C LYS A 343 -32.93 7.21 20.66
N THR A 344 -33.93 6.68 21.36
CA THR A 344 -34.09 5.24 21.47
C THR A 344 -34.47 4.62 20.13
N LEU A 345 -33.76 3.57 19.74
CA LEU A 345 -34.05 2.77 18.55
C LEU A 345 -34.70 1.45 18.93
N VAL A 346 -34.13 0.73 19.90
CA VAL A 346 -34.54 -0.64 20.27
C VAL A 346 -34.57 -0.78 21.78
N GLN A 347 -35.65 -1.37 22.31
CA GLN A 347 -35.87 -1.58 23.75
C GLN A 347 -35.39 -2.95 24.22
N GLU A 348 -35.21 -3.14 25.54
CA GLU A 348 -34.91 -4.46 26.11
C GLU A 348 -36.09 -5.41 25.95
N GLY A 349 -35.80 -6.68 25.67
CA GLY A 349 -36.76 -7.77 25.83
C GLY A 349 -36.43 -9.01 25.01
N LYS A 350 -37.42 -9.91 24.91
CA LYS A 350 -37.30 -11.20 24.20
C LYS A 350 -38.12 -11.24 22.92
N LEU A 351 -39.04 -10.29 22.72
CA LEU A 351 -39.90 -10.27 21.55
C LEU A 351 -39.14 -9.79 20.31
N GLN A 352 -39.76 -9.95 19.15
CA GLN A 352 -39.26 -9.36 17.91
C GLN A 352 -39.11 -7.85 18.05
N GLY A 353 -37.99 -7.31 17.54
CA GLY A 353 -37.70 -5.89 17.65
C GLY A 353 -37.26 -5.44 19.05
N GLN A 354 -36.95 -6.37 19.95
CA GLN A 354 -36.38 -6.13 21.28
C GLN A 354 -35.08 -6.92 21.45
N VAL A 355 -34.12 -6.42 22.22
CA VAL A 355 -32.81 -7.05 22.40
C VAL A 355 -32.48 -7.28 23.87
N ARG A 356 -31.58 -8.19 24.19
CA ARG A 356 -31.16 -8.48 25.55
C ARG A 356 -29.65 -8.65 25.63
N ALA A 357 -28.99 -7.73 26.33
CA ALA A 357 -27.55 -7.73 26.54
C ALA A 357 -26.71 -8.02 25.27
N PRO A 358 -26.96 -7.33 24.14
CA PRO A 358 -26.22 -7.55 22.91
C PRO A 358 -24.73 -7.24 23.10
N LYS A 359 -23.85 -8.04 22.48
CA LYS A 359 -22.40 -7.84 22.52
C LYS A 359 -21.78 -7.43 21.18
N GLY A 360 -22.55 -7.48 20.10
CA GLY A 360 -22.10 -7.11 18.76
C GLY A 360 -23.12 -6.20 18.07
N ILE A 361 -22.67 -5.08 17.52
CA ILE A 361 -23.44 -4.22 16.61
C ILE A 361 -22.57 -3.95 15.38
N PHE A 362 -23.14 -4.14 14.19
CA PHE A 362 -22.52 -3.81 12.91
C PHE A 362 -23.47 -2.96 12.08
N ILE A 363 -22.93 -1.97 11.36
CA ILE A 363 -23.69 -1.11 10.46
C ILE A 363 -23.08 -1.20 9.07
N ASP A 364 -23.88 -1.56 8.08
CA ASP A 364 -23.44 -1.65 6.69
C ASP A 364 -23.42 -0.27 5.99
N SER A 365 -23.02 -0.24 4.72
CA SER A 365 -22.98 0.99 3.92
C SER A 365 -24.37 1.59 3.64
N LYS A 366 -25.45 0.82 3.78
CA LYS A 366 -26.84 1.27 3.61
C LYS A 366 -27.44 1.78 4.93
N GLY A 367 -26.74 1.62 6.04
CA GLY A 367 -27.18 2.02 7.37
C GLY A 367 -28.02 0.97 8.11
N LEU A 368 -28.14 -0.25 7.58
CA LEU A 368 -28.81 -1.34 8.29
C LEU A 368 -28.02 -1.72 9.54
N ILE A 369 -28.73 -1.97 10.64
CA ILE A 369 -28.15 -2.23 11.95
C ILE A 369 -28.30 -3.72 12.26
N TYR A 370 -27.19 -4.44 12.28
CA TYR A 370 -27.11 -5.85 12.62
C TYR A 370 -26.71 -6.01 14.08
N VAL A 371 -27.49 -6.75 14.86
CA VAL A 371 -27.29 -6.89 16.30
C VAL A 371 -27.16 -8.37 16.65
N ALA A 372 -26.02 -8.73 17.25
CA ALA A 372 -25.85 -10.01 17.93
C ALA A 372 -26.56 -9.92 19.30
N ASP A 373 -27.80 -10.39 19.34
CA ASP A 373 -28.69 -10.35 20.50
C ASP A 373 -28.32 -11.48 21.48
N THR A 374 -27.16 -11.33 22.11
CA THR A 374 -26.47 -12.37 22.88
C THR A 374 -27.33 -13.02 23.97
N GLY A 375 -28.17 -12.25 24.65
CA GLY A 375 -29.03 -12.76 25.73
C GLY A 375 -30.26 -13.55 25.26
N ASN A 376 -30.54 -13.52 23.95
CA ASN A 376 -31.63 -14.25 23.30
C ASN A 376 -31.12 -15.24 22.23
N ASP A 377 -29.80 -15.43 22.10
CA ASP A 377 -29.16 -16.37 21.18
C ASP A 377 -29.62 -16.25 19.72
N ARG A 378 -29.68 -15.02 19.19
CA ARG A 378 -30.13 -14.73 17.83
C ARG A 378 -29.42 -13.52 17.24
N VAL A 379 -29.61 -13.31 15.93
CA VAL A 379 -29.23 -12.08 15.25
C VAL A 379 -30.49 -11.35 14.79
N GLN A 380 -30.52 -10.02 14.97
CA GLN A 380 -31.59 -9.17 14.47
C GLN A 380 -31.03 -8.07 13.58
N ILE A 381 -31.79 -7.75 12.53
CA ILE A 381 -31.50 -6.69 11.56
C ILE A 381 -32.57 -5.62 11.73
N PHE A 382 -32.15 -4.36 11.82
CA PHE A 382 -33.02 -3.20 11.93
C PHE A 382 -32.70 -2.19 10.84
N ASN A 383 -33.72 -1.43 10.43
CA ASN A 383 -33.51 -0.26 9.57
C ASN A 383 -32.81 0.86 10.36
N PRO A 384 -32.22 1.88 9.67
CA PRO A 384 -31.51 2.97 10.34
C PRO A 384 -32.34 3.74 11.40
N ASP A 385 -33.67 3.71 11.27
CA ASP A 385 -34.60 4.36 12.20
C ASP A 385 -34.94 3.54 13.46
N GLY A 386 -34.41 2.31 13.55
CA GLY A 386 -34.65 1.37 14.64
C GLY A 386 -35.81 0.40 14.40
N THR A 387 -36.52 0.51 13.27
CA THR A 387 -37.61 -0.43 12.95
C THR A 387 -37.07 -1.82 12.63
N PHE A 388 -37.76 -2.84 13.14
CA PHE A 388 -37.39 -4.24 12.90
C PHE A 388 -37.46 -4.58 11.41
N ASN A 389 -36.42 -5.25 10.88
CA ASN A 389 -36.36 -5.70 9.50
C ASN A 389 -36.41 -7.23 9.42
N ASN A 390 -35.46 -7.94 10.04
CA ASN A 390 -35.35 -9.40 9.96
C ASN A 390 -34.72 -10.00 11.23
N MET A 391 -34.89 -11.31 11.45
CA MET A 391 -34.32 -12.07 12.56
C MET A 391 -34.06 -13.51 12.14
N PHE A 392 -32.97 -14.07 12.63
CA PHE A 392 -32.68 -15.49 12.48
C PHE A 392 -31.88 -16.02 13.68
N GLY A 393 -31.97 -17.34 13.87
CA GLY A 393 -31.34 -18.06 14.95
C GLY A 393 -32.15 -18.15 16.23
N GLU A 394 -31.82 -19.18 17.00
CA GLU A 394 -32.41 -19.54 18.28
C GLU A 394 -31.37 -20.24 19.16
N SER A 395 -31.65 -20.39 20.46
CA SER A 395 -30.74 -21.07 21.39
C SER A 395 -30.47 -22.52 20.97
N GLY A 396 -29.20 -22.85 20.76
CA GLY A 396 -28.77 -24.22 20.46
C GLY A 396 -27.40 -24.29 19.83
N SER A 397 -27.07 -25.44 19.25
CA SER A 397 -25.78 -25.70 18.61
C SER A 397 -25.89 -26.20 17.18
N ALA A 398 -27.10 -26.52 16.70
CA ALA A 398 -27.34 -26.98 15.34
C ALA A 398 -27.11 -25.86 14.32
N ASP A 399 -27.22 -26.21 13.05
CA ASP A 399 -27.13 -25.26 11.95
C ASP A 399 -28.21 -24.19 12.06
N GLY A 400 -27.81 -22.94 11.86
CA GLY A 400 -28.66 -21.77 12.09
C GLY A 400 -28.92 -21.39 13.56
N GLN A 401 -28.61 -22.22 14.55
CA GLN A 401 -28.79 -21.90 15.98
C GLN A 401 -27.55 -21.21 16.59
N PHE A 402 -27.68 -20.54 17.73
CA PHE A 402 -26.57 -19.87 18.42
C PHE A 402 -26.51 -20.17 19.92
N LYS A 403 -25.34 -19.96 20.51
CA LYS A 403 -25.14 -19.95 21.96
C LYS A 403 -24.15 -18.85 22.34
N GLY A 404 -24.70 -17.72 22.76
CA GLY A 404 -23.94 -16.52 23.09
C GLY A 404 -23.23 -15.91 21.88
N PRO A 405 -23.96 -15.52 20.82
CA PRO A 405 -23.37 -14.81 19.68
C PRO A 405 -22.79 -13.48 20.18
N ALA A 406 -21.49 -13.25 19.98
CA ALA A 406 -20.78 -12.10 20.54
C ALA A 406 -20.46 -11.01 19.53
N SER A 407 -20.35 -11.35 18.24
CA SER A 407 -19.98 -10.40 17.20
C SER A 407 -20.66 -10.77 15.88
N VAL A 408 -20.92 -9.76 15.07
CA VAL A 408 -21.50 -9.87 13.73
C VAL A 408 -20.70 -9.00 12.77
N ALA A 409 -20.49 -9.49 11.55
CA ALA A 409 -19.90 -8.76 10.43
C ALA A 409 -20.63 -9.12 9.13
N VAL A 410 -20.64 -8.20 8.17
CA VAL A 410 -21.26 -8.41 6.86
C VAL A 410 -20.21 -8.10 5.79
N ASN A 411 -20.05 -8.99 4.81
CA ASN A 411 -19.13 -8.76 3.71
C ASN A 411 -19.77 -7.93 2.58
N SER A 412 -19.00 -7.59 1.54
CA SER A 412 -19.47 -6.79 0.39
C SER A 412 -20.59 -7.46 -0.43
N LYS A 413 -20.76 -8.78 -0.33
CA LYS A 413 -21.85 -9.54 -0.97
C LYS A 413 -23.13 -9.59 -0.11
N GLY A 414 -23.07 -9.10 1.13
CA GLY A 414 -24.18 -9.14 2.09
C GLY A 414 -24.23 -10.41 2.95
N ASN A 415 -23.27 -11.33 2.84
CA ASN A 415 -23.21 -12.50 3.72
C ASN A 415 -22.85 -12.07 5.15
N ILE A 416 -23.52 -12.68 6.12
CA ILE A 416 -23.46 -12.32 7.53
C ILE A 416 -22.63 -13.39 8.27
N TYR A 417 -21.59 -12.98 8.96
CA TYR A 417 -20.72 -13.84 9.76
C TYR A 417 -20.89 -13.52 11.24
N VAL A 418 -21.07 -14.56 12.06
CA VAL A 418 -21.40 -14.42 13.48
C VAL A 418 -20.43 -15.23 14.31
N ALA A 419 -19.75 -14.58 15.26
CA ALA A 419 -18.94 -15.28 16.25
C ALA A 419 -19.84 -15.88 17.33
N ASP A 420 -20.04 -17.20 17.27
CA ASP A 420 -20.88 -17.98 18.17
C ASP A 420 -20.04 -18.54 19.31
N THR A 421 -19.75 -17.68 20.28
CA THR A 421 -18.65 -17.85 21.25
C THR A 421 -18.76 -19.13 22.08
N ARG A 422 -19.94 -19.48 22.61
CA ARG A 422 -20.06 -20.66 23.48
C ARG A 422 -20.11 -21.96 22.69
N ASN A 423 -20.53 -21.91 21.43
CA ASN A 423 -20.39 -23.05 20.52
C ASN A 423 -18.98 -23.16 19.95
N ARG A 424 -18.13 -22.14 20.16
CA ARG A 424 -16.74 -22.06 19.66
C ARG A 424 -16.68 -22.12 18.14
N LYS A 425 -17.63 -21.47 17.47
CA LYS A 425 -17.73 -21.44 16.02
C LYS A 425 -17.87 -20.03 15.48
N VAL A 426 -17.57 -19.84 14.21
CA VAL A 426 -18.12 -18.74 13.41
C VAL A 426 -19.16 -19.33 12.46
N LYS A 427 -20.35 -18.73 12.39
CA LYS A 427 -21.44 -19.19 11.52
C LYS A 427 -21.71 -18.14 10.45
N ALA A 428 -21.83 -18.58 9.20
CA ALA A 428 -22.08 -17.73 8.04
C ALA A 428 -23.52 -17.90 7.56
N PHE A 429 -24.12 -16.80 7.10
CA PHE A 429 -25.50 -16.72 6.66
C PHE A 429 -25.61 -15.87 5.39
N SER A 430 -26.65 -16.12 4.60
CA SER A 430 -27.02 -15.27 3.46
C SER A 430 -27.52 -13.90 3.95
N PRO A 431 -27.69 -12.91 3.04
CA PRO A 431 -28.29 -11.62 3.40
C PRO A 431 -29.68 -11.74 4.05
N ASP A 432 -30.44 -12.78 3.71
CA ASP A 432 -31.78 -13.04 4.23
C ASP A 432 -31.79 -13.83 5.55
N GLY A 433 -30.60 -14.19 6.07
CA GLY A 433 -30.47 -14.91 7.34
C GLY A 433 -30.56 -16.44 7.22
N MET A 434 -30.42 -17.00 6.02
CA MET A 434 -30.33 -18.46 5.83
C MET A 434 -28.93 -18.95 6.18
N PHE A 435 -28.82 -20.05 6.93
CA PHE A 435 -27.53 -20.63 7.26
C PHE A 435 -26.80 -21.10 5.99
N LEU A 436 -25.51 -20.75 5.88
CA LEU A 436 -24.66 -21.18 4.78
C LEU A 436 -23.70 -22.28 5.23
N PHE A 437 -22.90 -21.99 6.25
CA PHE A 437 -21.92 -22.93 6.80
C PHE A 437 -21.45 -22.47 8.19
N ALA A 438 -20.70 -23.32 8.88
CA ALA A 438 -20.02 -22.97 10.11
C ALA A 438 -18.55 -23.38 10.08
N VAL A 439 -17.73 -22.63 10.81
CA VAL A 439 -16.29 -22.83 10.95
C VAL A 439 -15.96 -23.04 12.42
N GLY A 440 -15.16 -24.07 12.71
CA GLY A 440 -14.82 -24.48 14.08
C GLY A 440 -15.77 -25.54 14.65
N PRO A 441 -15.51 -26.04 15.88
CA PRO A 441 -14.40 -25.66 16.75
C PRO A 441 -13.05 -26.03 16.17
N GLU A 442 -12.95 -27.14 15.44
CA GLU A 442 -11.75 -27.52 14.70
C GLU A 442 -11.65 -26.74 13.38
N ILE A 443 -10.48 -26.16 13.12
CA ILE A 443 -10.18 -25.40 11.91
C ILE A 443 -8.72 -25.61 11.54
N GLY A 444 -8.46 -26.35 10.46
CA GLY A 444 -7.13 -26.86 10.17
C GLY A 444 -6.60 -27.68 11.36
N ASN A 445 -5.44 -27.33 11.88
CA ASN A 445 -4.84 -27.97 13.06
C ASN A 445 -5.12 -27.22 14.39
N LEU A 446 -6.09 -26.31 14.40
CA LEU A 446 -6.41 -25.46 15.54
C LEU A 446 -7.81 -25.76 16.08
N ILE A 447 -8.02 -25.49 17.38
CA ILE A 447 -9.34 -25.57 18.01
C ILE A 447 -9.70 -24.17 18.53
N LEU A 448 -10.72 -23.54 17.94
CA LEU A 448 -11.32 -22.32 18.46
C LEU A 448 -11.84 -22.58 19.88
N ALA A 449 -11.58 -21.63 20.77
CA ALA A 449 -11.85 -21.76 22.19
C ALA A 449 -12.73 -20.63 22.71
N ASN A 450 -12.52 -19.39 22.25
CA ASN A 450 -13.30 -18.23 22.65
C ASN A 450 -13.29 -17.16 21.53
N PRO A 451 -13.96 -17.41 20.39
CA PRO A 451 -14.08 -16.42 19.31
C PRO A 451 -14.95 -15.26 19.79
N VAL A 452 -14.35 -14.06 19.91
CA VAL A 452 -15.00 -12.86 20.47
C VAL A 452 -15.30 -11.78 19.43
N ALA A 453 -14.59 -11.77 18.31
CA ALA A 453 -14.86 -10.84 17.21
C ALA A 453 -14.69 -11.51 15.84
N VAL A 454 -15.51 -11.08 14.88
CA VAL A 454 -15.40 -11.45 13.48
C VAL A 454 -15.43 -10.18 12.62
N ARG A 455 -14.58 -10.11 11.59
CA ARG A 455 -14.53 -9.03 10.60
C ARG A 455 -14.28 -9.58 9.20
N CYS A 456 -14.66 -8.83 8.18
CA CYS A 456 -14.41 -9.16 6.78
C CYS A 456 -13.57 -8.04 6.17
N ASP A 457 -12.65 -8.37 5.25
CA ASP A 457 -12.04 -7.39 4.36
C ASP A 457 -12.85 -7.25 3.06
N GLU A 458 -12.51 -6.25 2.22
CA GLU A 458 -13.11 -6.07 0.89
C GLU A 458 -12.76 -7.23 -0.07
N ASN A 459 -11.74 -8.04 0.27
CA ASN A 459 -11.06 -9.02 -0.58
C ASN A 459 -11.39 -10.48 -0.26
N LYS A 460 -12.55 -10.71 0.37
CA LYS A 460 -13.17 -12.03 0.62
C LYS A 460 -12.64 -12.81 1.84
N ASN A 461 -11.80 -12.25 2.72
CA ASN A 461 -11.34 -12.96 3.92
C ASN A 461 -12.22 -12.67 5.14
N VAL A 462 -12.29 -13.64 6.05
CA VAL A 462 -12.96 -13.53 7.35
C VAL A 462 -11.91 -13.68 8.45
N TYR A 463 -11.84 -12.69 9.33
CA TYR A 463 -10.88 -12.58 10.41
C TYR A 463 -11.58 -12.85 11.73
N ILE A 464 -11.11 -13.86 12.45
CA ILE A 464 -11.71 -14.39 13.67
C ILE A 464 -10.74 -14.14 14.82
N LEU A 465 -11.05 -13.18 15.68
CA LEU A 465 -10.29 -12.94 16.90
C LEU A 465 -10.75 -13.92 17.98
N ASP A 466 -9.85 -14.82 18.39
CA ASP A 466 -10.06 -15.73 19.51
C ASP A 466 -9.28 -15.25 20.74
N ALA A 467 -10.01 -14.91 21.81
CA ALA A 467 -9.43 -14.33 23.01
C ALA A 467 -8.69 -15.34 23.89
N ALA A 468 -9.07 -16.63 23.83
CA ALA A 468 -8.38 -17.68 24.57
C ALA A 468 -7.09 -18.10 23.85
N LEU A 469 -7.13 -18.20 22.52
CA LEU A 469 -5.95 -18.44 21.71
C LEU A 469 -5.03 -17.22 21.61
N LYS A 470 -5.54 -16.02 21.91
CA LYS A 470 -4.82 -14.75 21.79
C LYS A 470 -4.29 -14.51 20.38
N LYS A 471 -5.08 -14.91 19.38
CA LYS A 471 -4.70 -14.89 17.96
C LYS A 471 -5.88 -14.55 17.07
N VAL A 472 -5.56 -14.09 15.87
CA VAL A 472 -6.53 -13.94 14.78
C VAL A 472 -6.36 -15.09 13.81
N VAL A 473 -7.44 -15.84 13.61
CA VAL A 473 -7.54 -16.90 12.61
C VAL A 473 -8.20 -16.33 11.36
N VAL A 474 -7.64 -16.62 10.20
CA VAL A 474 -8.10 -16.08 8.92
C VAL A 474 -8.63 -17.22 8.05
N THR A 475 -9.84 -17.06 7.56
CA THR A 475 -10.45 -17.93 6.55
C THR A 475 -10.77 -17.14 5.29
N ASP A 476 -11.08 -17.84 4.20
CA ASP A 476 -11.79 -17.22 3.09
C ASP A 476 -13.28 -17.04 3.45
N ALA A 477 -14.04 -16.46 2.52
CA ALA A 477 -15.46 -16.18 2.66
C ALA A 477 -16.34 -17.45 2.74
N MET A 478 -15.80 -18.62 2.41
CA MET A 478 -16.46 -19.92 2.49
C MET A 478 -16.04 -20.70 3.74
N GLY A 479 -15.19 -20.11 4.59
CA GLY A 479 -14.77 -20.71 5.85
C GLY A 479 -13.55 -21.63 5.75
N LYS A 480 -12.91 -21.71 4.58
CA LYS A 480 -11.66 -22.46 4.42
C LYS A 480 -10.56 -21.75 5.19
N PHE A 481 -9.87 -22.48 6.07
CA PHE A 481 -8.70 -21.97 6.77
C PHE A 481 -7.62 -21.50 5.80
N LEU A 482 -7.15 -20.26 5.97
CA LEU A 482 -6.06 -19.69 5.19
C LEU A 482 -4.78 -19.60 6.01
N ARG A 483 -4.85 -18.94 7.17
CA ARG A 483 -3.68 -18.69 8.02
C ARG A 483 -4.09 -18.30 9.43
N ILE A 484 -3.09 -18.24 10.30
CA ILE A 484 -3.18 -17.62 11.62
C ILE A 484 -2.13 -16.53 11.74
N TRP A 485 -2.48 -15.42 12.40
CA TRP A 485 -1.49 -14.41 12.75
C TRP A 485 -0.62 -14.95 13.87
N ASN A 486 0.64 -15.23 13.53
CA ASN A 486 1.61 -15.80 14.46
C ASN A 486 2.15 -14.75 15.43
N ASP A 487 2.23 -13.50 14.99
CA ASP A 487 2.53 -12.37 15.84
C ASP A 487 1.24 -11.82 16.45
N SER A 488 1.07 -12.00 17.75
CA SER A 488 -0.08 -11.48 18.48
C SER A 488 0.18 -10.07 19.04
N GLY A 489 1.39 -9.51 18.91
CA GLY A 489 1.75 -8.30 19.66
C GLY A 489 1.56 -8.48 21.17
N ALA A 490 1.70 -9.73 21.66
CA ALA A 490 1.50 -10.13 23.06
C ALA A 490 0.10 -9.79 23.63
N LEU A 491 -0.99 -10.18 22.94
CA LEU A 491 -2.36 -10.00 23.46
C LEU A 491 -2.54 -10.63 24.85
N GLN A 492 -3.21 -9.90 25.74
CA GLN A 492 -3.52 -10.37 27.09
C GLN A 492 -4.99 -10.76 27.24
N ASP A 493 -5.91 -9.85 26.91
CA ASP A 493 -7.37 -10.04 26.92
C ASP A 493 -8.00 -9.23 25.76
N PRO A 494 -7.87 -9.71 24.52
CA PRO A 494 -8.34 -8.99 23.35
C PRO A 494 -9.87 -9.08 23.26
N ALA A 495 -10.54 -7.94 23.06
CA ALA A 495 -12.00 -7.82 23.18
C ALA A 495 -12.70 -7.40 21.89
N SER A 496 -12.05 -6.63 21.02
CA SER A 496 -12.62 -6.17 19.75
C SER A 496 -11.56 -6.16 18.65
N LEU A 497 -12.00 -6.41 17.42
CA LEU A 497 -11.21 -6.34 16.18
C LEU A 497 -11.97 -5.44 15.19
N THR A 498 -11.27 -4.53 14.52
CA THR A 498 -11.81 -3.75 13.39
C THR A 498 -10.77 -3.61 12.29
N TYR A 499 -11.24 -3.40 11.07
CA TYR A 499 -10.44 -3.12 9.87
C TYR A 499 -10.70 -1.67 9.44
N ASP A 500 -9.70 -0.99 8.88
CA ASP A 500 -9.81 0.41 8.42
C ASP A 500 -10.16 0.58 6.93
N ASP A 501 -10.37 -0.52 6.22
CA ASP A 501 -10.53 -0.58 4.76
C ASP A 501 -9.31 -0.02 4.00
N LYS A 502 -8.16 0.11 4.67
CA LYS A 502 -6.91 0.66 4.14
C LYS A 502 -5.68 -0.21 4.44
N GLY A 503 -5.91 -1.46 4.84
CA GLY A 503 -4.86 -2.46 5.01
C GLY A 503 -4.39 -2.68 6.45
N PHE A 504 -5.03 -2.06 7.44
CA PHE A 504 -4.67 -2.26 8.85
C PHE A 504 -5.84 -2.69 9.72
N PHE A 505 -5.50 -3.55 10.67
CA PHE A 505 -6.41 -4.07 11.68
C PHE A 505 -6.05 -3.52 13.05
N TYR A 506 -7.08 -3.29 13.86
CA TYR A 506 -6.94 -2.73 15.19
C TYR A 506 -7.58 -3.70 16.18
N ILE A 507 -6.81 -4.11 17.18
CA ILE A 507 -7.27 -4.95 18.28
C ILE A 507 -7.26 -4.14 19.57
N LEU A 508 -8.42 -4.07 20.22
CA LEU A 508 -8.55 -3.52 21.57
C LEU A 508 -8.21 -4.62 22.58
N ASP A 509 -7.12 -4.44 23.33
CA ASP A 509 -6.69 -5.36 24.38
C ASP A 509 -6.95 -4.77 25.76
N ARG A 510 -7.91 -5.36 26.48
CA ARG A 510 -8.33 -4.89 27.80
C ARG A 510 -7.27 -5.18 28.87
N GLY A 511 -6.52 -6.26 28.72
CA GLY A 511 -5.50 -6.66 29.68
C GLY A 511 -4.33 -5.68 29.68
N SER A 512 -3.94 -5.21 28.50
CA SER A 512 -2.87 -4.22 28.34
C SER A 512 -3.36 -2.77 28.20
N PHE A 513 -4.68 -2.52 28.29
CA PHE A 513 -5.31 -1.20 28.25
C PHE A 513 -4.93 -0.36 27.02
N ASN A 514 -4.74 -1.02 25.87
CA ASN A 514 -4.26 -0.38 24.67
C ASN A 514 -4.97 -0.88 23.40
N VAL A 515 -4.71 -0.16 22.31
CA VAL A 515 -5.04 -0.61 20.97
C VAL A 515 -3.75 -1.01 20.27
N LYS A 516 -3.78 -2.17 19.60
CA LYS A 516 -2.67 -2.71 18.80
C LYS A 516 -3.05 -2.70 17.33
N ILE A 517 -2.14 -2.25 16.47
CA ILE A 517 -2.29 -2.19 15.02
C ILE A 517 -1.51 -3.33 14.39
N PHE A 518 -2.14 -4.00 13.43
CA PHE A 518 -1.56 -5.06 12.61
C PHE A 518 -1.75 -4.73 11.13
N ASP A 519 -0.84 -5.14 10.27
CA ASP A 519 -1.04 -5.12 8.82
C ASP A 519 -1.94 -6.29 8.35
N ALA A 520 -2.21 -6.39 7.05
CA ALA A 520 -3.10 -7.41 6.47
C ALA A 520 -2.52 -8.85 6.56
N GLU A 521 -1.20 -8.96 6.68
CA GLU A 521 -0.46 -10.20 6.89
C GLU A 521 -0.50 -10.65 8.35
N GLY A 522 -0.79 -9.71 9.27
CA GLY A 522 -0.90 -9.96 10.70
C GLY A 522 0.36 -9.64 11.49
N ALA A 523 1.27 -8.84 10.95
CA ALA A 523 2.44 -8.38 11.65
C ALA A 523 2.10 -7.20 12.56
N PHE A 524 2.55 -7.25 13.81
CA PHE A 524 2.36 -6.15 14.75
C PHE A 524 3.13 -4.91 14.27
N THR A 525 2.42 -3.79 14.13
CA THR A 525 3.01 -2.55 13.60
C THR A 525 3.22 -1.50 14.68
N ALA A 526 2.24 -1.31 15.57
CA ALA A 526 2.29 -0.30 16.62
C ALA A 526 1.25 -0.59 17.71
N SER A 527 1.40 0.04 18.87
CA SER A 527 0.34 0.11 19.87
C SER A 527 0.29 1.48 20.53
N PHE A 528 -0.87 1.86 21.01
CA PHE A 528 -1.09 3.15 21.65
C PHE A 528 -2.18 3.08 22.71
N PHE A 529 -2.18 4.08 23.60
CA PHE A 529 -2.89 4.12 24.88
C PHE A 529 -2.26 3.27 25.98
N ALA A 530 -2.66 3.58 27.19
CA ALA A 530 -2.28 2.86 28.38
C ALA A 530 -3.36 3.02 29.46
N LYS A 531 -3.12 2.39 30.61
CA LYS A 531 -4.03 2.42 31.73
C LYS A 531 -4.10 3.82 32.34
N GLY A 532 -5.30 4.38 32.44
CA GLY A 532 -5.50 5.66 33.09
C GLY A 532 -6.90 6.22 32.90
N ARG A 533 -7.15 7.43 33.42
CA ARG A 533 -8.48 8.07 33.40
C ARG A 533 -8.52 9.36 32.57
N GLY A 534 -7.37 9.86 32.14
CA GLY A 534 -7.27 11.02 31.27
C GLY A 534 -7.95 10.78 29.91
N GLU A 535 -8.19 11.85 29.16
CA GLU A 535 -8.85 11.79 27.84
C GLU A 535 -8.03 11.03 26.76
N ARG A 536 -6.81 10.61 27.09
CA ARG A 536 -5.84 9.94 26.19
C ARG A 536 -5.39 8.59 26.76
N GLU A 537 -6.17 8.05 27.68
CA GLU A 537 -5.90 6.83 28.45
C GLU A 537 -7.19 6.01 28.55
N LEU A 538 -7.06 4.73 28.88
CA LEU A 538 -8.18 3.79 28.99
C LEU A 538 -8.21 3.17 30.39
N TRP A 539 -9.38 3.11 31.04
CA TRP A 539 -9.49 2.51 32.37
C TRP A 539 -10.21 1.16 32.36
N ALA A 540 -11.31 1.05 31.64
CA ALA A 540 -12.08 -0.18 31.46
C ALA A 540 -12.62 -0.24 30.03
N PRO A 541 -11.74 -0.33 29.02
CA PRO A 541 -12.17 -0.36 27.64
C PRO A 541 -13.00 -1.61 27.35
N GLN A 542 -14.12 -1.47 26.62
CA GLN A 542 -15.01 -2.61 26.31
C GLN A 542 -15.06 -2.94 24.83
N TYR A 543 -15.23 -1.92 23.99
CA TYR A 543 -15.43 -2.11 22.57
C TYR A 543 -14.78 -1.00 21.75
N MET A 544 -14.57 -1.29 20.48
CA MET A 544 -13.93 -0.39 19.53
C MET A 544 -14.57 -0.51 18.16
N ALA A 545 -14.65 0.62 17.46
CA ALA A 545 -15.06 0.71 16.06
C ALA A 545 -14.14 1.67 15.30
N PHE A 546 -13.95 1.42 14.01
CA PHE A 546 -13.24 2.34 13.13
C PHE A 546 -14.20 2.82 12.03
N ARG A 547 -14.22 4.14 11.78
CA ARG A 547 -15.00 4.74 10.69
C ARG A 547 -14.45 6.12 10.36
N ASN A 548 -14.38 6.47 9.07
CA ASN A 548 -13.99 7.80 8.61
C ASN A 548 -12.66 8.27 9.20
N ASP A 549 -11.65 7.40 9.15
CA ASP A 549 -10.30 7.65 9.68
C ASP A 549 -10.24 7.92 11.19
N LYS A 550 -11.33 7.62 11.92
CA LYS A 550 -11.41 7.75 13.37
C LYS A 550 -11.59 6.39 14.03
N ILE A 551 -10.85 6.19 15.11
CA ILE A 551 -11.05 5.08 16.02
C ILE A 551 -11.87 5.53 17.23
N TYR A 552 -12.94 4.81 17.52
CA TYR A 552 -13.84 5.06 18.62
C TYR A 552 -13.65 3.95 19.65
N ILE A 553 -13.60 4.31 20.93
CA ILE A 553 -13.38 3.35 22.02
C ILE A 553 -14.36 3.65 23.15
N SER A 554 -15.08 2.64 23.62
CA SER A 554 -15.89 2.74 24.84
C SER A 554 -15.04 2.41 26.05
N ASP A 555 -15.09 3.28 27.06
CA ASP A 555 -14.37 3.18 28.32
C ASP A 555 -15.38 3.25 29.47
N LEU A 556 -15.78 2.07 29.95
CA LEU A 556 -17.03 1.87 30.69
C LEU A 556 -17.04 2.57 32.05
N GLU A 557 -15.97 2.42 32.81
CA GLU A 557 -15.87 3.00 34.16
C GLU A 557 -15.65 4.52 34.14
N ASN A 558 -15.09 5.05 33.05
CA ASN A 558 -15.05 6.50 32.80
C ASN A 558 -16.35 7.01 32.15
N ALA A 559 -17.34 6.14 31.95
CA ALA A 559 -18.65 6.44 31.36
C ALA A 559 -18.53 7.28 30.08
N ARG A 560 -17.71 6.82 29.14
CA ARG A 560 -17.47 7.57 27.90
C ARG A 560 -17.22 6.71 26.67
N ILE A 561 -17.51 7.27 25.50
CA ILE A 561 -16.92 6.90 24.22
C ILE A 561 -16.02 8.06 23.76
N LEU A 562 -14.79 7.73 23.36
CA LEU A 562 -13.83 8.67 22.81
C LEU A 562 -13.51 8.31 21.36
N GLY A 563 -13.52 9.30 20.46
CA GLY A 563 -13.11 9.15 19.07
C GLY A 563 -11.80 9.88 18.80
N PHE A 564 -10.82 9.22 18.18
CA PHE A 564 -9.51 9.77 17.85
C PHE A 564 -9.25 9.67 16.35
N ASP A 565 -8.73 10.73 15.76
CA ASP A 565 -8.24 10.75 14.39
C ASP A 565 -7.01 9.87 14.27
N ILE A 566 -7.03 8.97 13.30
CA ILE A 566 -5.92 8.11 12.93
C ILE A 566 -5.39 8.57 11.58
N SER A 567 -4.07 8.67 11.48
CA SER A 567 -3.42 8.82 10.18
C SER A 567 -2.17 7.97 10.13
N TYR A 568 -1.95 7.35 8.99
CA TYR A 568 -0.67 6.76 8.64
C TYR A 568 0.36 7.86 8.33
N LEU A 569 1.60 7.61 8.71
CA LEU A 569 2.77 8.41 8.35
C LEU A 569 3.50 7.68 7.21
N PRO A 570 3.42 8.18 5.97
CA PRO A 570 4.08 7.56 4.83
C PRO A 570 5.58 7.37 5.05
N GLU A 571 6.11 6.28 4.51
CA GLU A 571 7.56 6.07 4.47
C GLU A 571 8.25 7.15 3.61
N GLU A 572 9.51 7.43 3.94
CA GLU A 572 10.32 8.39 3.20
C GLU A 572 10.45 7.94 1.74
N PRO A 573 10.17 8.82 0.77
CA PRO A 573 10.54 8.56 -0.61
C PRO A 573 12.04 8.29 -0.73
N PHE A 574 12.42 7.40 -1.64
CA PHE A 574 13.81 7.02 -1.88
C PHE A 574 14.14 7.11 -3.37
N ASP A 575 15.42 7.04 -3.71
CA ASP A 575 15.92 7.29 -5.08
C ASP A 575 15.45 8.63 -5.66
N LEU A 576 15.38 9.69 -4.83
CA LEU A 576 15.06 11.03 -5.33
C LEU A 576 16.16 11.49 -6.28
N LYS A 577 15.77 11.89 -7.49
CA LYS A 577 16.64 12.49 -8.51
C LYS A 577 16.19 13.92 -8.78
N ALA A 578 17.16 14.80 -8.98
CA ALA A 578 16.95 16.18 -9.39
C ALA A 578 17.80 16.49 -10.62
N GLU A 579 17.15 16.91 -11.70
CA GLU A 579 17.78 17.19 -12.98
C GLU A 579 17.49 18.65 -13.37
N ALA A 580 18.56 19.41 -13.66
CA ALA A 580 18.44 20.79 -14.11
C ALA A 580 17.92 20.82 -15.55
N GLY A 581 16.71 21.34 -15.74
CA GLY A 581 16.19 21.71 -17.06
C GLY A 581 16.59 23.14 -17.44
N GLU A 582 16.13 23.61 -18.60
CA GLU A 582 16.41 24.99 -19.05
C GLU A 582 15.64 26.07 -18.27
N LYS A 583 14.42 25.74 -17.81
CA LYS A 583 13.48 26.69 -17.15
C LYS A 583 12.99 26.22 -15.78
N SER A 584 13.37 25.01 -15.37
CA SER A 584 12.85 24.34 -14.20
C SER A 584 13.86 23.30 -13.70
N VAL A 585 13.61 22.78 -12.50
CA VAL A 585 14.24 21.54 -12.03
C VAL A 585 13.20 20.43 -12.05
N LYS A 586 13.52 19.31 -12.71
CA LYS A 586 12.66 18.12 -12.73
C LYS A 586 13.09 17.14 -11.65
N LEU A 587 12.10 16.60 -10.95
CA LEU A 587 12.28 15.68 -9.84
C LEU A 587 11.51 14.39 -10.08
N SER A 588 12.11 13.26 -9.67
CA SER A 588 11.44 11.95 -9.65
C SER A 588 11.93 11.12 -8.47
N TRP A 589 11.09 10.25 -7.92
CA TRP A 589 11.43 9.39 -6.79
C TRP A 589 10.66 8.08 -6.82
N LYS A 590 11.04 7.15 -5.93
CA LYS A 590 10.26 5.96 -5.58
C LYS A 590 9.66 6.12 -4.19
N ALA A 591 8.55 5.44 -3.97
CA ALA A 591 7.87 5.39 -2.68
C ALA A 591 7.06 4.10 -2.57
N LYS A 592 7.01 3.53 -1.36
CA LYS A 592 6.17 2.41 -0.99
C LYS A 592 4.72 2.90 -0.90
N ALA A 593 3.82 2.32 -1.70
CA ALA A 593 2.43 2.71 -1.75
C ALA A 593 1.57 1.77 -0.89
N ASN A 594 0.58 2.33 -0.19
CA ASN A 594 -0.52 1.61 0.44
C ASN A 594 -1.79 2.46 0.36
N ALA A 595 -2.94 1.93 0.80
CA ALA A 595 -4.22 2.64 0.71
C ALA A 595 -4.29 3.92 1.58
N TRP A 596 -3.32 4.12 2.47
CA TRP A 596 -3.14 5.36 3.22
C TRP A 596 -2.27 6.40 2.52
N THR A 597 -1.48 6.06 1.50
CA THR A 597 -0.64 7.02 0.77
C THR A 597 -1.44 7.74 -0.31
N GLY A 598 -1.51 9.07 -0.22
CA GLY A 598 -2.30 9.94 -1.09
C GLY A 598 -1.49 10.84 -2.03
N GLY A 599 -0.17 10.94 -1.86
CA GLY A 599 0.72 11.74 -2.72
C GLY A 599 2.08 11.99 -2.09
N ALA A 600 2.73 13.10 -2.46
CA ALA A 600 3.97 13.58 -1.88
C ALA A 600 4.06 15.11 -1.88
N LYS A 601 4.81 15.66 -0.93
CA LYS A 601 5.24 17.06 -0.88
C LYS A 601 6.69 17.17 -1.28
N VAL A 602 7.03 18.25 -1.96
CA VAL A 602 8.39 18.54 -2.41
C VAL A 602 8.91 19.79 -1.72
N TYR A 603 10.14 19.69 -1.22
CA TYR A 603 10.85 20.77 -0.57
C TYR A 603 12.15 21.08 -1.31
N ARG A 604 12.54 22.35 -1.26
CA ARG A 604 13.79 22.87 -1.79
C ARG A 604 14.53 23.65 -0.71
N ARG A 605 15.84 23.45 -0.61
CA ARG A 605 16.76 24.26 0.17
C ARG A 605 17.75 24.95 -0.75
N GLY A 606 17.80 26.28 -0.68
CA GLY A 606 18.72 27.12 -1.47
C GLY A 606 19.93 27.59 -0.67
N ALA A 607 20.60 28.64 -1.16
CA ALA A 607 21.78 29.23 -0.52
C ALA A 607 21.47 29.94 0.81
N ASP A 608 20.22 30.34 1.03
CA ASP A 608 19.72 30.86 2.31
C ASP A 608 19.66 29.79 3.41
N GLY A 609 19.85 28.52 3.07
CA GLY A 609 19.85 27.39 4.00
C GLY A 609 18.45 26.99 4.49
N GLU A 610 17.42 27.76 4.17
CA GLU A 610 16.03 27.49 4.57
C GLU A 610 15.41 26.41 3.70
N LEU A 611 14.70 25.47 4.33
CA LEU A 611 13.92 24.45 3.63
C LEU A 611 12.51 24.98 3.35
N LYS A 612 12.12 25.08 2.07
CA LYS A 612 10.84 25.65 1.62
C LYS A 612 10.02 24.62 0.84
N GLU A 613 8.72 24.53 1.10
CA GLU A 613 7.81 23.72 0.29
C GLU A 613 7.65 24.37 -1.09
N VAL A 614 7.84 23.59 -2.16
CA VAL A 614 7.72 24.07 -3.55
C VAL A 614 6.52 23.47 -4.29
N GLY A 615 5.94 22.38 -3.78
CA GLY A 615 4.70 21.83 -4.32
C GLY A 615 4.23 20.54 -3.66
N SER A 616 3.02 20.11 -4.05
CA SER A 616 2.38 18.85 -3.65
C SER A 616 1.83 18.14 -4.89
N VAL A 617 2.05 16.82 -5.01
CA VAL A 617 1.65 16.01 -6.17
C VAL A 617 1.11 14.65 -5.75
N LYS A 618 0.27 14.03 -6.58
CA LYS A 618 -0.15 12.62 -6.41
C LYS A 618 0.82 11.63 -7.06
N GLU A 619 1.51 12.08 -8.09
CA GLU A 619 2.47 11.31 -8.87
C GLU A 619 3.84 11.24 -8.16
N LYS A 620 4.72 10.35 -8.61
CA LYS A 620 6.07 10.18 -8.05
C LYS A 620 7.11 11.06 -8.76
N ALA A 621 6.66 12.21 -9.27
CA ALA A 621 7.45 13.18 -10.01
C ALA A 621 6.90 14.60 -9.79
N PHE A 622 7.78 15.61 -9.90
CA PHE A 622 7.43 17.02 -9.75
C PHE A 622 8.35 17.91 -10.60
N GLU A 623 7.84 19.06 -11.04
CA GLU A 623 8.63 20.06 -11.76
C GLU A 623 8.60 21.39 -11.01
N ASP A 624 9.77 21.85 -10.56
CA ASP A 624 9.92 23.12 -9.86
C ASP A 624 10.26 24.25 -10.84
N LEU A 625 9.24 25.02 -11.19
CA LEU A 625 9.34 26.21 -12.04
C LEU A 625 9.80 27.46 -11.28
N SER A 626 9.91 27.40 -9.95
CA SER A 626 10.19 28.56 -9.09
C SER A 626 11.66 28.70 -8.70
N ALA A 627 12.53 27.82 -9.22
CA ALA A 627 13.96 27.82 -8.93
C ALA A 627 14.63 29.05 -9.57
N ALA A 628 15.44 29.78 -8.79
CA ALA A 628 16.20 30.91 -9.30
C ALA A 628 17.48 30.41 -10.00
N PRO A 629 17.86 31.02 -11.14
CA PRO A 629 19.11 30.72 -11.84
C PRO A 629 20.36 30.83 -10.97
N ASP A 630 21.47 30.31 -11.49
CA ASP A 630 22.81 30.36 -10.92
C ASP A 630 22.90 29.95 -9.44
N SER A 631 22.10 28.95 -9.05
CA SER A 631 21.93 28.56 -7.66
C SER A 631 22.03 27.05 -7.48
N LYS A 632 22.73 26.62 -6.43
CA LYS A 632 22.74 25.22 -6.00
C LYS A 632 21.56 24.96 -5.07
N TYR A 633 20.79 23.93 -5.38
CA TYR A 633 19.63 23.50 -4.61
C TYR A 633 19.80 22.08 -4.09
N ARG A 634 19.19 21.83 -2.92
CA ARG A 634 18.93 20.49 -2.41
C ARG A 634 17.42 20.27 -2.38
N TYR A 635 16.94 19.27 -3.11
CA TYR A 635 15.54 18.88 -3.12
C TYR A 635 15.30 17.70 -2.20
N TYR A 636 14.10 17.67 -1.63
CA TYR A 636 13.61 16.60 -0.76
C TYR A 636 12.17 16.28 -1.16
N ALA A 637 11.77 15.01 -1.08
CA ALA A 637 10.39 14.60 -1.22
C ALA A 637 9.90 13.97 0.08
N ALA A 638 8.64 14.17 0.43
CA ALA A 638 8.01 13.59 1.61
C ALA A 638 6.70 12.93 1.19
N GLY A 639 6.45 11.68 1.57
CA GLY A 639 5.15 11.06 1.29
C GLY A 639 4.03 11.79 2.02
N LEU A 640 2.83 11.85 1.43
CA LEU A 640 1.64 12.46 2.01
C LEU A 640 0.54 11.41 2.16
N SER A 641 -0.07 11.31 3.34
CA SER A 641 -1.19 10.41 3.57
C SER A 641 -2.49 10.96 2.96
N VAL A 642 -3.50 10.11 2.81
CA VAL A 642 -4.85 10.50 2.36
C VAL A 642 -5.53 11.51 3.29
N THR A 643 -5.11 11.58 4.56
CA THR A 643 -5.58 12.58 5.55
C THR A 643 -4.69 13.83 5.60
N GLY A 644 -3.66 13.91 4.75
CA GLY A 644 -2.77 15.07 4.62
C GLY A 644 -1.61 15.11 5.62
N VAL A 645 -1.33 14.01 6.34
CA VAL A 645 -0.15 13.90 7.21
C VAL A 645 1.07 13.56 6.36
N GLN A 646 2.13 14.36 6.54
CA GLN A 646 3.38 14.22 5.82
C GLN A 646 4.34 13.28 6.56
N GLY A 647 4.95 12.36 5.83
CA GLY A 647 6.05 11.49 6.24
C GLY A 647 7.41 12.19 6.34
N GLY A 648 8.46 11.41 6.62
CA GLY A 648 9.83 11.93 6.64
C GLY A 648 10.31 12.40 5.25
N LEU A 649 11.33 13.24 5.25
CA LEU A 649 11.99 13.72 4.03
C LEU A 649 12.92 12.64 3.48
N SER A 650 12.94 12.47 2.16
CA SER A 650 13.93 11.65 1.47
C SER A 650 15.35 12.12 1.73
N ALA A 651 16.33 11.28 1.39
CA ALA A 651 17.68 11.78 1.15
C ALA A 651 17.64 12.92 0.11
N PRO A 652 18.47 13.98 0.27
CA PRO A 652 18.46 15.11 -0.64
C PRO A 652 19.00 14.74 -2.02
N ALA A 653 18.38 15.27 -3.06
CA ALA A 653 18.97 15.33 -4.39
C ALA A 653 19.56 16.72 -4.62
N GLU A 654 20.87 16.80 -4.87
CA GLU A 654 21.53 18.06 -5.19
C GLU A 654 21.45 18.34 -6.69
N VAL A 655 21.20 19.60 -7.05
CA VAL A 655 21.27 20.06 -8.42
C VAL A 655 21.78 21.50 -8.44
N TYR A 656 22.69 21.81 -9.35
CA TYR A 656 23.05 23.19 -9.65
C TYR A 656 22.19 23.65 -10.82
N TYR A 657 21.26 24.57 -10.55
CA TYR A 657 20.38 25.13 -11.55
C TYR A 657 20.95 26.45 -12.01
N LYS A 658 21.65 26.40 -13.15
CA LYS A 658 22.26 27.57 -13.78
C LYS A 658 21.20 28.58 -14.26
N GLY A 659 19.98 28.09 -14.51
CA GLY A 659 18.89 28.84 -15.15
C GLY A 659 19.30 29.43 -16.50
N PRO A 660 18.41 30.19 -17.16
CA PRO A 660 18.73 30.80 -18.45
C PRO A 660 19.82 31.87 -18.29
N GLU A 661 20.96 31.69 -18.97
CA GLU A 661 22.09 32.65 -18.94
C GLU A 661 21.71 34.02 -19.54
N ALA A 662 21.88 35.10 -18.75
CA ALA A 662 21.91 36.48 -19.25
C ALA A 662 23.29 36.82 -19.86
N PRO A 663 23.37 37.59 -20.97
CA PRO A 663 24.61 37.76 -21.73
C PRO A 663 25.46 38.97 -21.27
N ALA A 664 26.75 38.77 -20.99
CA ALA A 664 27.89 39.73 -21.07
C ALA A 664 29.11 39.14 -20.31
N ALA A 665 30.39 39.36 -20.64
CA ALA A 665 31.13 39.96 -21.75
C ALA A 665 32.53 39.26 -21.78
N ALA A 666 33.12 39.11 -22.97
CA ALA A 666 34.37 38.39 -23.19
C ALA A 666 35.63 39.14 -22.69
N PRO A 667 36.73 38.41 -22.44
CA PRO A 667 37.93 38.76 -23.19
C PRO A 667 38.69 37.55 -23.78
N ALA A 668 38.94 37.71 -25.08
CA ALA A 668 40.08 37.30 -25.91
C ALA A 668 40.72 35.91 -25.72
N ALA A 669 40.52 35.05 -26.71
CA ALA A 669 41.61 34.26 -27.28
C ALA A 669 41.39 34.00 -28.76
N GLU A 670 42.32 34.54 -29.53
CA GLU A 670 42.93 34.06 -30.78
C GLU A 670 42.08 33.49 -31.93
N ALA A 671 42.30 34.13 -33.07
CA ALA A 671 41.84 33.75 -34.39
C ALA A 671 42.41 32.40 -34.82
N ASP A 672 41.55 31.55 -35.39
CA ASP A 672 41.99 30.63 -36.42
C ASP A 672 41.05 30.69 -37.63
N ASN A 673 41.66 31.07 -38.75
CA ASN A 673 41.04 31.30 -40.04
C ASN A 673 40.90 29.96 -40.74
N ARG A 674 39.68 29.40 -40.75
CA ARG A 674 39.26 28.45 -41.79
C ARG A 674 37.88 28.87 -42.28
N ASN A 675 37.70 28.83 -43.59
CA ASN A 675 36.52 29.31 -44.30
C ASN A 675 35.32 28.38 -43.99
N VAL A 676 34.70 28.52 -42.81
CA VAL A 676 33.53 27.72 -42.38
C VAL A 676 32.25 28.52 -42.66
N ALA A 677 31.19 27.84 -43.09
CA ALA A 677 29.90 28.49 -43.36
C ALA A 677 29.38 29.21 -42.09
N PRO A 678 28.73 30.40 -42.23
CA PRO A 678 28.23 31.19 -41.09
C PRO A 678 27.40 30.38 -40.09
N MET A 679 26.55 29.50 -40.60
CA MET A 679 25.82 28.49 -39.84
C MET A 679 26.03 27.12 -40.48
N GLU A 680 26.33 26.11 -39.69
CA GLU A 680 26.57 24.74 -40.13
C GLU A 680 25.73 23.72 -39.36
N ILE A 681 25.36 22.62 -40.03
CA ILE A 681 24.76 21.45 -39.39
C ILE A 681 25.92 20.48 -39.09
N LEU A 682 26.14 20.17 -37.82
CA LEU A 682 27.15 19.19 -37.40
C LEU A 682 26.58 17.77 -37.44
N ALA A 683 27.48 16.81 -37.71
CA ALA A 683 27.23 15.41 -38.01
C ALA A 683 25.97 14.83 -37.31
N PRO A 684 24.90 14.54 -38.07
CA PRO A 684 23.64 14.10 -37.46
C PRO A 684 23.75 12.63 -37.04
N GLU A 685 23.53 12.35 -35.75
CA GLU A 685 23.37 10.98 -35.26
C GLU A 685 21.90 10.57 -35.48
N LEU A 686 21.63 10.00 -36.65
CA LEU A 686 20.32 9.46 -37.01
C LEU A 686 20.29 7.96 -36.73
N SER A 687 19.32 7.53 -35.93
CA SER A 687 19.08 6.12 -35.64
C SER A 687 18.46 5.41 -36.86
N TYR A 688 18.50 4.08 -36.86
CA TYR A 688 17.72 3.29 -37.81
C TYR A 688 16.22 3.59 -37.67
N ILE A 689 15.54 3.75 -38.80
CA ILE A 689 14.10 3.96 -38.84
C ILE A 689 13.44 2.61 -39.12
N PHE A 690 12.61 2.13 -38.19
CA PHE A 690 11.79 0.95 -38.38
C PHE A 690 10.49 1.34 -39.06
N SER A 691 10.25 0.80 -40.26
CA SER A 691 9.07 1.15 -41.05
C SER A 691 7.75 0.88 -40.31
N ALA A 692 7.64 -0.21 -39.54
CA ALA A 692 6.46 -0.52 -38.74
C ALA A 692 6.24 0.46 -37.56
N ASN A 693 7.30 1.10 -37.06
CA ASN A 693 7.25 2.05 -35.95
C ASN A 693 6.96 3.49 -36.40
N TYR A 694 6.55 3.72 -37.64
CA TYR A 694 6.51 5.08 -38.21
C TYR A 694 5.69 6.10 -37.39
N LYS A 695 4.64 5.65 -36.67
CA LYS A 695 3.84 6.50 -35.76
C LYS A 695 4.59 6.88 -34.47
N PHE A 696 5.47 6.00 -33.98
CA PHE A 696 6.31 6.26 -32.79
C PHE A 696 7.18 7.51 -32.99
N TYR A 697 7.68 7.72 -34.22
CA TYR A 697 8.57 8.83 -34.55
C TYR A 697 7.90 10.21 -34.60
N GLN A 698 6.57 10.28 -34.49
CA GLN A 698 5.85 11.55 -34.35
C GLN A 698 6.06 12.18 -32.97
N LYS A 699 6.26 11.35 -31.95
CA LYS A 699 6.41 11.76 -30.54
C LYS A 699 7.82 11.51 -30.00
N ASN A 700 8.60 10.69 -30.68
CA ASN A 700 9.95 10.28 -30.27
C ASN A 700 10.95 10.59 -31.40
N PRO A 701 12.10 11.22 -31.12
CA PRO A 701 13.01 11.63 -32.18
C PRO A 701 13.66 10.44 -32.90
N VAL A 702 13.80 10.55 -34.23
CA VAL A 702 14.60 9.63 -35.07
C VAL A 702 16.11 9.82 -34.87
N GLY A 703 16.50 10.93 -34.25
CA GLY A 703 17.88 11.25 -33.92
C GLY A 703 18.01 12.68 -33.38
N ARG A 704 19.21 13.05 -32.96
CA ARG A 704 19.53 14.40 -32.47
C ARG A 704 20.65 14.99 -33.32
N ILE A 705 20.55 16.28 -33.64
CA ILE A 705 21.54 16.99 -34.44
C ILE A 705 21.92 18.31 -33.79
N SER A 706 23.11 18.80 -34.09
CA SER A 706 23.57 20.11 -33.58
C SER A 706 23.70 21.11 -34.73
N VAL A 707 23.16 22.31 -34.53
CA VAL A 707 23.33 23.45 -35.42
C VAL A 707 24.34 24.39 -34.79
N LYS A 708 25.45 24.65 -35.48
CA LYS A 708 26.53 25.50 -34.98
C LYS A 708 26.60 26.83 -35.73
N ASN A 709 26.71 27.91 -34.96
CA ASN A 709 26.99 29.24 -35.46
C ASN A 709 28.51 29.47 -35.43
N ASN A 710 29.11 29.72 -36.59
CA ASN A 710 30.55 29.97 -36.70
C ASN A 710 30.89 31.47 -36.75
N THR A 711 29.89 32.35 -36.73
CA THR A 711 30.09 33.80 -36.76
C THR A 711 30.24 34.40 -35.38
N ASP A 712 30.64 35.67 -35.33
CA ASP A 712 30.70 36.49 -34.13
C ASP A 712 29.38 37.22 -33.83
N SER A 713 28.30 36.90 -34.56
CA SER A 713 26.97 37.51 -34.40
C SER A 713 25.91 36.47 -34.08
N ASP A 714 24.93 36.84 -33.26
CA ASP A 714 23.81 35.97 -32.91
C ASP A 714 22.83 35.84 -34.08
N PHE A 715 22.28 34.64 -34.28
CA PHE A 715 21.15 34.43 -35.19
C PHE A 715 19.88 34.15 -34.39
N THR A 716 18.81 34.88 -34.69
CA THR A 716 17.48 34.66 -34.09
C THR A 716 16.55 33.98 -35.07
N ASN A 717 15.57 33.25 -34.55
CA ASN A 717 14.56 32.53 -35.34
C ASN A 717 15.17 31.63 -36.42
N VAL A 718 16.27 30.95 -36.08
CA VAL A 718 16.91 29.99 -36.99
C VAL A 718 15.98 28.80 -37.12
N LYS A 719 15.57 28.49 -38.34
CA LYS A 719 14.66 27.39 -38.62
C LYS A 719 15.43 26.21 -39.17
N LEU A 720 15.29 25.06 -38.54
CA LEU A 720 15.79 23.79 -39.04
C LEU A 720 14.59 22.93 -39.50
N SER A 721 14.56 22.66 -40.79
CA SER A 721 13.56 21.80 -41.44
C SER A 721 14.16 20.42 -41.69
N PHE A 722 13.54 19.37 -41.16
CA PHE A 722 13.88 17.97 -41.46
C PHE A 722 12.84 17.36 -42.38
N PHE A 723 13.28 16.82 -43.51
CA PHE A 723 12.40 16.26 -44.52
C PHE A 723 12.91 14.94 -45.06
N PHE A 724 12.04 13.93 -45.00
CA PHE A 724 12.27 12.64 -45.63
C PHE A 724 11.44 12.56 -46.90
N LYS A 725 12.08 12.87 -48.04
CA LYS A 725 11.40 12.99 -49.33
C LYS A 725 10.63 11.70 -49.65
N ASP A 726 9.42 11.87 -50.18
CA ASP A 726 8.44 10.84 -50.55
C ASP A 726 7.73 10.13 -49.38
N PHE A 727 8.30 10.19 -48.17
CA PHE A 727 7.80 9.53 -46.95
C PHE A 727 7.30 10.48 -45.88
N MET A 728 7.49 11.79 -46.04
CA MET A 728 6.84 12.84 -45.25
C MET A 728 6.02 13.70 -46.20
N ASP A 729 4.80 14.06 -45.81
CA ASP A 729 3.96 14.95 -46.62
C ASP A 729 4.40 16.42 -46.45
N PHE A 730 4.94 16.76 -45.29
CA PHE A 730 5.49 18.08 -44.96
C PHE A 730 6.78 17.93 -44.15
N PRO A 731 7.75 18.85 -44.27
CA PRO A 731 8.92 18.89 -43.38
C PRO A 731 8.52 19.12 -41.92
N SER A 732 9.25 18.49 -41.01
CA SER A 732 9.20 18.83 -39.59
C SER A 732 10.09 20.04 -39.34
N ASP A 733 9.49 21.13 -38.87
CA ASP A 733 10.20 22.38 -38.64
C ASP A 733 10.42 22.61 -37.14
N THR A 734 11.69 22.82 -36.76
CA THR A 734 12.06 23.29 -35.43
C THR A 734 12.65 24.68 -35.55
N VAL A 735 12.04 25.66 -34.88
CA VAL A 735 12.56 27.02 -34.80
C VAL A 735 13.38 27.14 -33.52
N MET A 736 14.67 27.40 -33.67
CA MET A 736 15.57 27.80 -32.60
C MET A 736 15.45 29.33 -32.45
N PRO A 737 14.87 29.83 -31.35
CA PRO A 737 14.64 31.27 -31.17
C PRO A 737 15.94 32.08 -31.17
N LEU A 738 17.04 31.46 -30.74
CA LEU A 738 18.37 32.05 -30.71
C LEU A 738 19.44 30.96 -30.85
N VAL A 739 20.40 31.17 -31.75
CA VAL A 739 21.69 30.45 -31.79
C VAL A 739 22.80 31.49 -31.63
N LYS A 740 23.43 31.51 -30.45
CA LYS A 740 24.42 32.52 -30.09
C LYS A 740 25.68 32.41 -30.97
N ALA A 741 26.40 33.52 -31.13
CA ALA A 741 27.71 33.56 -31.76
C ALA A 741 28.64 32.46 -31.21
N LYS A 742 29.35 31.76 -32.10
CA LYS A 742 30.31 30.68 -31.76
C LYS A 742 29.73 29.52 -30.92
N SER A 743 28.41 29.36 -30.82
CA SER A 743 27.78 28.28 -30.05
C SER A 743 27.11 27.24 -30.96
N GLN A 744 26.64 26.15 -30.35
CA GLN A 744 25.78 25.16 -31.00
C GLN A 744 24.44 25.01 -30.28
N ALA A 745 23.41 24.60 -31.00
CA ALA A 745 22.08 24.28 -30.47
C ALA A 745 21.70 22.87 -30.91
N ASP A 746 21.34 22.01 -29.95
CA ASP A 746 20.90 20.65 -30.23
C ASP A 746 19.41 20.62 -30.52
N VAL A 747 19.03 19.85 -31.54
CA VAL A 747 17.65 19.71 -32.00
C VAL A 747 17.31 18.24 -32.15
N ASP A 748 16.28 17.82 -31.42
CA ASP A 748 15.64 16.52 -31.59
C ASP A 748 14.83 16.50 -32.88
N LEU A 749 15.11 15.53 -33.74
CA LEU A 749 14.44 15.39 -35.04
C LEU A 749 13.28 14.42 -34.92
N VAL A 750 12.05 14.93 -34.90
CA VAL A 750 10.83 14.11 -35.01
C VAL A 750 10.38 13.97 -36.45
N ALA A 751 9.84 12.82 -36.82
CA ALA A 751 9.44 12.51 -38.19
C ALA A 751 7.95 12.15 -38.25
N THR A 752 7.15 12.96 -38.95
CA THR A 752 5.77 12.59 -39.30
C THR A 752 5.78 11.83 -40.61
N LEU A 753 6.11 10.55 -40.53
CA LEU A 753 6.16 9.66 -41.69
C LEU A 753 4.74 9.28 -42.15
N ASN A 754 4.54 9.23 -43.46
CA ASN A 754 3.31 8.75 -44.10
C ASN A 754 3.38 7.24 -44.36
N ASN A 755 2.25 6.63 -44.71
CA ASN A 755 2.15 5.17 -44.86
C ASN A 755 3.02 4.59 -45.99
N ARG A 756 3.58 5.41 -46.90
CA ARG A 756 4.46 4.90 -47.96
C ARG A 756 5.73 4.28 -47.40
N VAL A 757 6.12 4.61 -46.17
CA VAL A 757 7.26 3.98 -45.50
C VAL A 757 7.08 2.47 -45.36
N LEU A 758 5.82 1.99 -45.28
CA LEU A 758 5.49 0.56 -45.27
C LEU A 758 5.66 -0.12 -46.64
N ASN A 759 6.00 0.61 -47.71
CA ASN A 759 6.35 0.02 -49.01
C ASN A 759 7.80 -0.46 -49.06
N ILE A 760 8.62 -0.14 -48.05
CA ILE A 760 10.00 -0.58 -47.95
C ILE A 760 10.02 -2.03 -47.50
N THR A 761 10.40 -2.94 -48.39
CA THR A 761 10.44 -4.39 -48.13
C THR A 761 11.85 -4.92 -47.82
N GLU A 762 12.86 -4.10 -48.07
CA GLU A 762 14.28 -4.42 -47.82
C GLU A 762 14.96 -3.22 -47.15
N ASP A 763 15.97 -3.50 -46.34
CA ASP A 763 16.81 -2.49 -45.68
C ASP A 763 17.42 -1.51 -46.69
N THR A 764 16.90 -0.29 -46.73
CA THR A 764 17.23 0.67 -47.78
C THR A 764 17.77 1.98 -47.19
N PRO A 765 18.96 2.45 -47.61
CA PRO A 765 19.41 3.81 -47.28
C PRO A 765 18.61 4.83 -48.10
N ILE A 766 17.87 5.70 -47.43
CA ILE A 766 17.06 6.75 -48.05
C ILE A 766 17.60 8.11 -47.64
N GLN A 767 17.67 9.04 -48.60
CA GLN A 767 18.20 10.38 -48.36
C GLN A 767 17.19 11.24 -47.58
N CYS A 768 17.59 11.71 -46.40
CA CYS A 768 16.92 12.81 -45.70
C CYS A 768 17.57 14.14 -46.04
N GLN A 769 16.77 15.19 -46.03
CA GLN A 769 17.19 16.57 -46.25
C GLN A 769 17.03 17.36 -44.95
N LEU A 770 18.12 17.98 -44.50
CA LEU A 770 18.13 18.93 -43.39
C LEU A 770 18.37 20.33 -43.97
N THR A 771 17.39 21.21 -43.87
CA THR A 771 17.49 22.58 -44.39
C THR A 771 17.48 23.57 -43.25
N LEU A 772 18.60 24.27 -43.09
CA LEU A 772 18.76 25.34 -42.13
C LEU A 772 18.48 26.68 -42.80
N THR A 773 17.55 27.46 -42.26
CA THR A 773 17.17 28.78 -42.75
C THR A 773 17.42 29.82 -41.66
N TYR A 774 18.14 30.89 -42.00
CA TYR A 774 18.50 31.97 -41.10
C TYR A 774 18.62 33.30 -41.86
N TYR A 775 18.53 34.43 -41.18
CA TYR A 775 18.64 35.75 -41.81
C TYR A 775 20.00 36.38 -41.49
N GLN A 776 20.72 36.81 -42.52
CA GLN A 776 21.98 37.53 -42.39
C GLN A 776 21.91 38.82 -43.21
N ASP A 777 22.23 39.96 -42.58
CA ASP A 777 22.19 41.30 -43.19
C ASP A 777 20.84 41.65 -43.84
N GLY A 778 19.73 41.17 -43.24
CA GLY A 778 18.37 41.39 -43.74
C GLY A 778 17.96 40.48 -44.91
N ALA A 779 18.84 39.60 -45.38
CA ALA A 779 18.54 38.62 -46.43
C ALA A 779 18.41 37.20 -45.85
N GLU A 780 17.41 36.44 -46.31
CA GLU A 780 17.27 35.03 -45.96
C GLU A 780 18.40 34.21 -46.60
N LYS A 781 19.02 33.34 -45.81
CA LYS A 781 20.05 32.38 -46.20
C LYS A 781 19.60 30.98 -45.85
N THR A 782 19.84 30.05 -46.76
CA THR A 782 19.51 28.64 -46.58
C THR A 782 20.76 27.77 -46.80
N SER A 783 20.95 26.78 -45.93
CA SER A 783 21.95 25.73 -46.09
C SER A 783 21.27 24.37 -46.02
N THR A 784 21.62 23.46 -46.91
CA THR A 784 21.02 22.12 -46.96
C THR A 784 22.09 21.05 -46.82
N LEU A 785 21.83 20.08 -45.95
CA LEU A 785 22.63 18.87 -45.80
C LEU A 785 21.77 17.65 -46.12
N ASN A 786 22.20 16.86 -47.11
CA ASN A 786 21.59 15.57 -47.41
C ASN A 786 22.36 14.46 -46.70
N LYS A 787 21.65 13.55 -46.03
CA LYS A 787 22.23 12.38 -45.38
C LYS A 787 21.41 11.12 -45.64
N PRO A 788 22.05 9.99 -45.94
CA PRO A 788 21.34 8.72 -45.95
C PRO A 788 20.98 8.31 -44.53
N VAL A 789 19.73 7.89 -44.33
CA VAL A 789 19.27 7.16 -43.14
C VAL A 789 18.87 5.77 -43.58
N LYS A 790 19.37 4.75 -42.88
CA LYS A 790 18.97 3.36 -43.15
C LYS A 790 17.57 3.14 -42.59
N VAL A 791 16.61 2.89 -43.48
CA VAL A 791 15.24 2.52 -43.14
C VAL A 791 15.11 1.03 -43.31
N LEU A 792 14.70 0.36 -42.26
CA LEU A 792 14.60 -1.09 -42.20
C LEU A 792 13.28 -1.53 -42.82
N SER A 793 13.25 -2.77 -43.32
CA SER A 793 12.05 -3.37 -43.91
C SER A 793 10.80 -3.18 -43.04
N LYS A 794 9.62 -3.14 -43.66
CA LYS A 794 8.31 -3.11 -42.97
C LYS A 794 8.09 -4.29 -42.02
N ASN A 795 8.82 -5.38 -42.21
CA ASN A 795 8.79 -6.56 -41.37
C ASN A 795 9.84 -6.54 -40.26
N ALA A 796 10.79 -5.60 -40.28
CA ALA A 796 11.91 -5.58 -39.35
C ALA A 796 11.49 -5.20 -37.93
N ILE A 797 11.98 -5.96 -36.95
CA ILE A 797 11.85 -5.68 -35.52
C ILE A 797 13.21 -5.89 -34.82
N VAL A 798 13.35 -5.29 -33.65
CA VAL A 798 14.43 -5.59 -32.70
C VAL A 798 13.81 -5.80 -31.33
N TRP A 799 14.36 -6.72 -30.55
CA TRP A 799 13.82 -7.15 -29.26
C TRP A 799 14.36 -6.33 -28.06
N ASP A 800 14.79 -5.09 -28.30
CA ASP A 800 15.22 -4.16 -27.24
C ASP A 800 14.06 -3.77 -26.31
N LYS A 801 12.87 -3.62 -26.90
CA LYS A 801 11.58 -3.43 -26.26
C LYS A 801 10.59 -4.43 -26.87
N PRO A 802 10.33 -5.57 -26.21
CA PRO A 802 9.37 -6.58 -26.69
C PRO A 802 7.96 -6.04 -26.99
N GLN A 803 7.58 -4.91 -26.37
CA GLN A 803 6.34 -4.17 -26.65
C GLN A 803 6.21 -3.73 -28.13
N ARG A 804 7.32 -3.65 -28.87
CA ARG A 804 7.35 -3.26 -30.28
C ARG A 804 6.56 -4.21 -31.18
N LEU A 805 6.37 -5.47 -30.77
CA LEU A 805 5.52 -6.43 -31.50
C LEU A 805 4.07 -5.90 -31.66
N ALA A 806 3.62 -5.01 -30.76
CA ALA A 806 2.31 -4.38 -30.83
C ALA A 806 2.05 -3.58 -32.13
N ASN A 807 3.10 -3.10 -32.82
CA ASN A 807 2.95 -2.48 -34.15
C ASN A 807 2.37 -3.46 -35.19
N PHE A 808 2.63 -4.75 -35.04
CA PHE A 808 2.19 -5.82 -35.95
C PHE A 808 0.81 -6.38 -35.57
N ILE A 809 0.31 -6.09 -34.36
CA ILE A 809 -1.01 -6.51 -33.90
C ILE A 809 -2.06 -5.57 -34.48
N THR A 810 -2.71 -5.98 -35.58
CA THR A 810 -3.50 -5.13 -36.47
C THR A 810 -4.98 -5.58 -36.53
N PRO A 811 -5.76 -5.40 -35.45
CA PRO A 811 -7.15 -5.90 -35.37
C PRO A 811 -8.12 -5.24 -36.33
N LYS A 812 -7.76 -4.06 -36.87
CA LYS A 812 -8.58 -3.31 -37.84
C LYS A 812 -8.20 -3.62 -39.29
N ASP A 813 -7.27 -4.54 -39.50
CA ASP A 813 -6.89 -4.98 -40.83
C ASP A 813 -8.02 -5.78 -41.50
N THR A 814 -8.38 -5.45 -42.74
CA THR A 814 -9.54 -5.98 -43.46
C THR A 814 -9.60 -7.52 -43.47
N PRO A 815 -8.53 -8.27 -43.85
CA PRO A 815 -8.55 -9.73 -43.81
C PRO A 815 -8.65 -10.30 -42.38
N VAL A 816 -8.04 -9.65 -41.39
CA VAL A 816 -8.09 -10.08 -39.98
C VAL A 816 -9.50 -9.93 -39.44
N PHE A 817 -10.13 -8.78 -39.68
CA PHE A 817 -11.47 -8.47 -39.22
C PHE A 817 -12.54 -9.28 -39.98
N ALA A 818 -12.35 -9.53 -41.28
CA ALA A 818 -13.19 -10.44 -42.04
C ALA A 818 -13.09 -11.88 -41.52
N PHE A 819 -11.87 -12.35 -41.21
CA PHE A 819 -11.65 -13.68 -40.65
C PHE A 819 -12.28 -13.85 -39.25
N SER A 820 -12.14 -12.86 -38.36
CA SER A 820 -12.77 -12.91 -37.03
C SER A 820 -14.30 -13.01 -37.13
N ARG A 821 -14.90 -12.23 -38.04
CA ARG A 821 -16.34 -12.31 -38.34
C ARG A 821 -16.74 -13.67 -38.89
N PHE A 822 -15.97 -14.23 -39.83
CA PHE A 822 -16.23 -15.57 -40.34
C PHE A 822 -16.24 -16.60 -39.21
N ALA A 823 -15.22 -16.59 -38.34
CA ALA A 823 -15.08 -17.55 -37.26
C ALA A 823 -16.25 -17.48 -36.26
N LEU A 824 -16.77 -16.28 -35.99
CA LEU A 824 -17.77 -16.06 -34.93
C LEU A 824 -19.22 -15.95 -35.42
N ASN A 825 -19.45 -15.93 -36.74
CA ASN A 825 -20.78 -15.78 -37.33
C ASN A 825 -21.79 -16.83 -36.84
N GLU A 826 -21.34 -18.04 -36.50
CA GLU A 826 -22.21 -19.13 -36.03
C GLU A 826 -22.04 -19.47 -34.55
N LYS A 827 -21.44 -18.58 -33.74
CA LYS A 827 -21.17 -18.82 -32.31
C LYS A 827 -22.41 -19.31 -31.54
N GLY A 828 -23.56 -18.71 -31.79
CA GLY A 828 -24.83 -19.08 -31.14
C GLY A 828 -25.28 -20.53 -31.36
N LYS A 829 -24.76 -21.23 -32.38
CA LYS A 829 -25.07 -22.65 -32.61
C LYS A 829 -24.36 -23.60 -31.64
N PHE A 830 -23.31 -23.13 -30.97
CA PHE A 830 -22.48 -23.95 -30.09
C PHE A 830 -22.76 -23.69 -28.61
N GLU A 831 -23.49 -22.62 -28.26
CA GLU A 831 -23.73 -22.19 -26.87
C GLU A 831 -24.28 -23.30 -25.96
N GLU A 832 -25.19 -24.14 -26.47
CA GLU A 832 -25.73 -25.28 -25.71
C GLU A 832 -24.69 -26.38 -25.50
N GLU A 833 -23.95 -26.75 -26.56
CA GLU A 833 -22.92 -27.80 -26.53
C GLU A 833 -21.69 -27.38 -25.70
N THR A 834 -21.44 -26.07 -25.61
CA THR A 834 -20.32 -25.47 -24.89
C THR A 834 -20.75 -24.69 -23.65
N SER A 835 -21.92 -24.98 -23.08
CA SER A 835 -22.46 -24.25 -21.93
C SER A 835 -21.59 -24.32 -20.67
N PHE A 836 -20.59 -25.21 -20.68
CA PHE A 836 -19.59 -25.36 -19.63
C PHE A 836 -18.42 -24.39 -19.77
N LEU A 837 -18.27 -23.71 -20.91
CA LEU A 837 -17.26 -22.68 -21.17
C LEU A 837 -17.89 -21.30 -21.06
N ASN A 838 -17.08 -20.35 -20.62
CA ASN A 838 -17.48 -18.96 -20.69
C ASN A 838 -17.36 -18.40 -22.11
N GLU A 839 -17.94 -17.20 -22.31
CA GLU A 839 -18.08 -16.60 -23.62
C GLU A 839 -16.74 -16.37 -24.35
N ASN A 840 -15.71 -15.92 -23.62
CA ASN A 840 -14.40 -15.61 -24.20
C ASN A 840 -13.59 -16.88 -24.51
N ALA A 841 -13.70 -17.92 -23.68
CA ALA A 841 -13.09 -19.21 -23.93
C ALA A 841 -13.68 -19.89 -25.18
N LEU A 842 -15.01 -19.80 -25.38
CA LEU A 842 -15.66 -20.24 -26.62
C LEU A 842 -15.14 -19.47 -27.84
N THR A 843 -15.05 -18.14 -27.74
CA THR A 843 -14.49 -17.30 -28.82
C THR A 843 -13.08 -17.74 -29.19
N ALA A 844 -12.20 -17.99 -28.20
CA ALA A 844 -10.84 -18.43 -28.43
C ALA A 844 -10.77 -19.83 -29.09
N LEU A 845 -11.59 -20.78 -28.61
CA LEU A 845 -11.72 -22.12 -29.20
C LEU A 845 -12.13 -22.04 -30.68
N MET A 846 -13.14 -21.23 -31.01
CA MET A 846 -13.63 -21.07 -32.37
C MET A 846 -12.59 -20.44 -33.29
N VAL A 847 -11.84 -19.43 -32.82
CA VAL A 847 -10.76 -18.80 -33.57
C VAL A 847 -9.62 -19.81 -33.81
N TRP A 848 -9.26 -20.58 -32.80
CA TRP A 848 -8.24 -21.64 -32.89
C TRP A 848 -8.60 -22.68 -33.95
N GLU A 849 -9.82 -23.22 -33.91
CA GLU A 849 -10.27 -24.21 -34.88
C GLU A 849 -10.46 -23.62 -36.29
N ALA A 850 -10.87 -22.36 -36.41
CA ALA A 850 -10.95 -21.68 -37.70
C ALA A 850 -9.58 -21.56 -38.37
N LEU A 851 -8.54 -21.17 -37.61
CA LEU A 851 -7.17 -21.08 -38.12
C LEU A 851 -6.57 -22.47 -38.40
N GLY A 852 -6.90 -23.47 -37.58
CA GLY A 852 -6.55 -24.86 -37.84
C GLY A 852 -7.17 -25.41 -39.12
N GLU A 853 -8.45 -25.13 -39.39
CA GLU A 853 -9.13 -25.51 -40.64
C GLU A 853 -8.65 -24.70 -41.84
N GLN A 854 -8.24 -23.44 -41.63
CA GLN A 854 -7.59 -22.64 -42.68
C GLN A 854 -6.30 -23.30 -43.17
N GLY A 855 -5.69 -24.18 -42.35
CA GLY A 855 -4.44 -24.89 -42.61
C GLY A 855 -3.21 -24.12 -42.11
N LEU A 856 -3.37 -23.24 -41.13
CA LEU A 856 -2.25 -22.52 -40.52
C LEU A 856 -1.28 -23.50 -39.84
N SER A 857 0.01 -23.32 -40.04
CA SER A 857 1.05 -24.19 -39.48
C SER A 857 2.26 -23.40 -38.95
N TYR A 858 2.93 -23.95 -37.95
CA TYR A 858 4.18 -23.38 -37.44
C TYR A 858 5.37 -23.76 -38.33
N LEU A 859 6.19 -22.76 -38.67
CA LEU A 859 7.43 -22.92 -39.42
C LEU A 859 8.55 -22.24 -38.63
N ALA A 860 9.44 -23.02 -38.04
CA ALA A 860 10.56 -22.49 -37.27
C ALA A 860 11.59 -21.81 -38.17
N ASP A 861 12.11 -20.68 -37.69
CA ASP A 861 13.13 -19.90 -38.39
C ASP A 861 14.50 -20.62 -38.36
N PRO A 862 15.25 -20.65 -39.48
CA PRO A 862 16.54 -21.36 -39.54
C PRO A 862 17.64 -20.72 -38.68
N VAL A 863 17.46 -19.47 -38.26
CA VAL A 863 18.30 -18.76 -37.29
C VAL A 863 17.34 -18.06 -36.33
N SER A 864 17.33 -18.41 -35.04
CA SER A 864 16.50 -17.70 -34.06
C SER A 864 17.31 -16.53 -33.45
N PRO A 865 16.99 -15.26 -33.75
CA PRO A 865 17.60 -14.10 -33.08
C PRO A 865 17.50 -14.18 -31.56
N TYR A 866 16.40 -14.73 -31.07
CA TYR A 866 16.09 -14.97 -29.66
C TYR A 866 17.11 -15.89 -28.95
N ALA A 867 17.68 -16.88 -29.65
CA ALA A 867 18.70 -17.77 -29.10
C ALA A 867 20.11 -17.14 -29.03
N VAL A 868 20.38 -16.10 -29.82
CA VAL A 868 21.69 -15.44 -29.94
C VAL A 868 21.94 -14.38 -28.84
N LEU A 869 20.89 -14.01 -28.08
CA LEU A 869 20.90 -12.99 -27.03
C LEU A 869 21.82 -13.24 -25.81
N LYS A 870 22.56 -14.36 -25.76
CA LYS A 870 23.48 -14.67 -24.65
C LYS A 870 24.97 -14.44 -24.95
N SER A 871 25.38 -14.03 -26.16
CA SER A 871 26.82 -13.94 -26.50
C SER A 871 27.33 -12.64 -27.11
N SER A 872 26.50 -11.64 -27.42
CA SER A 872 27.00 -10.36 -27.95
C SER A 872 26.16 -9.15 -27.52
N LYS A 873 26.81 -7.98 -27.42
CA LYS A 873 26.17 -6.67 -27.18
C LYS A 873 25.57 -6.05 -28.46
N GLU A 874 25.36 -6.85 -29.51
CA GLU A 874 24.86 -6.36 -30.80
C GLU A 874 23.32 -6.42 -30.86
N VAL A 875 22.71 -5.41 -31.50
CA VAL A 875 21.28 -5.35 -31.76
C VAL A 875 20.93 -6.42 -32.80
N VAL A 876 20.30 -7.51 -32.39
CA VAL A 876 19.89 -8.58 -33.31
C VAL A 876 18.59 -8.17 -34.00
N LEU A 877 18.64 -8.06 -35.33
CA LEU A 877 17.49 -7.77 -36.19
C LEU A 877 16.68 -9.04 -36.42
N ASP A 878 15.36 -8.93 -36.34
CA ASP A 878 14.40 -10.02 -36.56
C ASP A 878 13.29 -9.58 -37.53
N THR A 879 12.47 -10.52 -38.03
CA THR A 879 11.40 -10.22 -39.01
C THR A 879 10.05 -10.79 -38.62
N VAL A 880 9.06 -9.91 -38.42
CA VAL A 880 7.66 -10.27 -38.16
C VAL A 880 6.82 -10.05 -39.41
N GLN A 881 6.04 -11.05 -39.79
CA GLN A 881 4.99 -10.98 -40.79
C GLN A 881 3.77 -10.24 -40.23
N PHE A 882 3.16 -9.39 -41.07
CA PHE A 882 1.85 -8.84 -40.73
C PHE A 882 0.79 -9.97 -40.74
N PRO A 883 -0.20 -9.92 -39.84
CA PRO A 883 -1.27 -10.93 -39.74
C PRO A 883 -1.94 -11.30 -41.07
N ARG A 884 -2.19 -10.35 -41.97
CA ARG A 884 -2.71 -10.63 -43.33
C ARG A 884 -1.78 -11.52 -44.17
N SER A 885 -0.47 -11.35 -44.04
CA SER A 885 0.53 -12.17 -44.73
C SER A 885 0.54 -13.57 -44.16
N THR A 886 0.52 -13.71 -42.83
CA THR A 886 0.46 -15.00 -42.13
C THR A 886 -0.82 -15.76 -42.48
N LEU A 887 -1.97 -15.09 -42.56
CA LEU A 887 -3.25 -15.68 -43.02
C LEU A 887 -3.18 -16.18 -44.46
N LYS A 888 -2.53 -15.41 -45.34
CA LYS A 888 -2.39 -15.72 -46.76
C LYS A 888 -1.42 -16.88 -47.00
N LEU A 889 -0.26 -16.85 -46.34
CA LEU A 889 0.80 -17.86 -46.46
C LEU A 889 0.45 -19.14 -45.70
N LYS A 890 -0.41 -19.05 -44.68
CA LYS A 890 -0.82 -20.17 -43.82
C LYS A 890 0.37 -20.78 -43.06
N SER A 891 1.40 -19.99 -42.83
CA SER A 891 2.56 -20.36 -42.04
C SER A 891 3.23 -19.14 -41.42
N GLY A 892 3.82 -19.33 -40.25
CA GLY A 892 4.65 -18.34 -39.56
C GLY A 892 5.41 -18.99 -38.41
N ASP A 893 6.40 -18.28 -37.88
CA ASP A 893 7.13 -18.64 -36.66
C ASP A 893 6.39 -18.16 -35.39
N CYS A 894 7.06 -18.12 -34.24
CA CYS A 894 6.41 -17.87 -32.95
C CYS A 894 5.80 -16.46 -32.87
N ASP A 895 6.52 -15.43 -33.31
CA ASP A 895 6.09 -14.04 -33.27
C ASP A 895 5.09 -13.71 -34.38
N ASP A 896 5.21 -14.31 -35.56
CA ASP A 896 4.20 -14.24 -36.62
C ASP A 896 2.83 -14.75 -36.15
N LEU A 897 2.81 -15.96 -35.59
CA LEU A 897 1.59 -16.60 -35.12
C LEU A 897 1.02 -15.82 -33.93
N THR A 898 1.87 -15.41 -32.99
CA THR A 898 1.46 -14.62 -31.83
C THR A 898 0.82 -13.28 -32.25
N ALA A 899 1.42 -12.56 -33.20
CA ALA A 899 0.85 -11.32 -33.73
C ALA A 899 -0.50 -11.55 -34.44
N LEU A 900 -0.63 -12.64 -35.20
CA LEU A 900 -1.89 -13.02 -35.87
C LEU A 900 -3.00 -13.33 -34.86
N PHE A 901 -2.76 -14.22 -33.90
CA PHE A 901 -3.77 -14.60 -32.91
C PHE A 901 -4.20 -13.40 -32.05
N ALA A 902 -3.24 -12.60 -31.56
CA ALA A 902 -3.55 -11.40 -30.79
C ALA A 902 -4.40 -10.40 -31.61
N SER A 903 -4.14 -10.28 -32.91
CA SER A 903 -4.92 -9.41 -33.79
C SER A 903 -6.36 -9.89 -33.95
N ILE A 904 -6.57 -11.19 -34.12
CA ILE A 904 -7.91 -11.78 -34.25
C ILE A 904 -8.67 -11.72 -32.92
N PHE A 905 -8.02 -11.97 -31.78
CA PHE A 905 -8.64 -11.86 -30.46
C PHE A 905 -9.10 -10.43 -30.19
N GLU A 906 -8.24 -9.43 -30.39
CA GLU A 906 -8.62 -8.03 -30.20
C GLU A 906 -9.69 -7.59 -31.21
N ALA A 907 -9.67 -8.10 -32.45
CA ALA A 907 -10.74 -7.90 -33.43
C ALA A 907 -12.08 -8.55 -33.03
N SER A 908 -12.02 -9.60 -32.19
CA SER A 908 -13.16 -10.36 -31.66
C SER A 908 -13.68 -9.80 -30.33
N GLY A 909 -13.06 -8.74 -29.79
CA GLY A 909 -13.40 -8.17 -28.49
C GLY A 909 -12.80 -8.91 -27.29
N VAL A 910 -11.96 -9.92 -27.52
CA VAL A 910 -11.24 -10.65 -26.47
C VAL A 910 -9.90 -9.99 -26.25
N ARG A 911 -9.64 -9.53 -25.02
CA ARG A 911 -8.39 -8.85 -24.68
C ARG A 911 -7.23 -9.86 -24.68
N ALA A 912 -6.12 -9.50 -25.30
CA ALA A 912 -4.92 -10.32 -25.37
C ALA A 912 -3.73 -9.67 -24.63
N ALA A 913 -2.81 -10.51 -24.18
CA ALA A 913 -1.51 -10.14 -23.64
C ALA A 913 -0.46 -11.13 -24.16
N LEU A 914 0.76 -10.65 -24.38
CA LEU A 914 1.88 -11.47 -24.82
C LEU A 914 2.63 -12.02 -23.61
N LEU A 915 3.14 -13.23 -23.74
CA LEU A 915 3.98 -13.90 -22.76
C LEU A 915 5.38 -14.00 -23.36
N ASP A 916 6.26 -13.10 -22.94
CA ASP A 916 7.65 -13.00 -23.40
C ASP A 916 8.55 -13.81 -22.47
N TYR A 917 8.94 -14.99 -22.94
CA TYR A 917 9.84 -15.92 -22.24
C TYR A 917 11.28 -15.78 -22.76
N PRO A 918 12.27 -16.29 -22.01
CA PRO A 918 13.62 -16.44 -22.54
C PRO A 918 13.62 -17.31 -23.80
N ALA A 919 13.88 -16.70 -24.95
CA ALA A 919 13.95 -17.34 -26.27
C ALA A 919 12.63 -17.91 -26.84
N HIS A 920 11.47 -17.49 -26.32
CA HIS A 920 10.16 -17.91 -26.83
C HIS A 920 9.09 -16.85 -26.56
N ILE A 921 8.05 -16.81 -27.39
CA ILE A 921 6.92 -15.91 -27.20
C ILE A 921 5.60 -16.65 -27.43
N ALA A 922 4.65 -16.42 -26.53
CA ALA A 922 3.28 -16.93 -26.62
C ALA A 922 2.29 -15.82 -26.29
N LEU A 923 1.01 -16.16 -26.14
CA LEU A 923 -0.02 -15.23 -25.70
C LEU A 923 -0.92 -15.83 -24.63
N MET A 924 -1.65 -14.96 -23.97
CA MET A 924 -2.81 -15.31 -23.17
C MET A 924 -3.97 -14.37 -23.48
N PHE A 925 -5.19 -14.82 -23.20
CA PHE A 925 -6.40 -14.02 -23.38
C PHE A 925 -7.23 -13.92 -22.10
N ASP A 926 -7.92 -12.79 -21.93
CA ASP A 926 -8.75 -12.50 -20.77
C ASP A 926 -10.08 -13.25 -20.88
N THR A 927 -10.42 -14.01 -19.84
CA THR A 927 -11.73 -14.68 -19.77
C THR A 927 -12.83 -13.71 -19.36
N GLY A 928 -12.49 -12.58 -18.71
CA GLY A 928 -13.45 -11.63 -18.17
C GLY A 928 -14.08 -12.05 -16.83
N SER A 929 -13.77 -13.23 -16.30
CA SER A 929 -14.28 -13.68 -14.99
C SER A 929 -13.24 -13.51 -13.88
N SER A 930 -13.73 -13.14 -12.69
CA SER A 930 -12.94 -13.13 -11.44
C SER A 930 -13.08 -14.43 -10.64
N ASP A 931 -13.89 -15.37 -11.15
CA ASP A 931 -14.14 -16.69 -10.60
C ASP A 931 -13.65 -17.77 -11.57
N ALA A 932 -12.72 -18.62 -11.12
CA ALA A 932 -12.13 -19.66 -11.96
C ALA A 932 -13.20 -20.68 -12.40
N LEU A 933 -14.23 -20.86 -11.58
CA LEU A 933 -15.30 -21.83 -11.83
C LEU A 933 -16.16 -21.45 -13.04
N GLU A 934 -16.26 -20.16 -13.36
CA GLU A 934 -17.05 -19.66 -14.48
C GLU A 934 -16.36 -19.84 -15.83
N VAL A 935 -15.03 -20.02 -15.87
CA VAL A 935 -14.23 -20.07 -17.11
C VAL A 935 -14.51 -21.35 -17.91
N GLY A 936 -14.70 -22.47 -17.22
CA GLY A 936 -14.88 -23.78 -17.85
C GLY A 936 -13.61 -24.57 -18.14
N ILE A 937 -12.44 -24.01 -17.84
CA ILE A 937 -11.12 -24.65 -17.91
C ILE A 937 -10.61 -24.85 -16.47
N PRO A 938 -9.96 -26.00 -16.14
CA PRO A 938 -9.40 -26.24 -14.81
C PRO A 938 -8.51 -25.10 -14.31
N GLU A 939 -8.67 -24.71 -13.03
CA GLU A 939 -7.97 -23.55 -12.44
C GLU A 939 -6.45 -23.63 -12.57
N GLU A 940 -5.86 -24.83 -12.53
CA GLU A 940 -4.42 -25.00 -12.69
C GLU A 940 -3.88 -24.61 -14.07
N TYR A 941 -4.74 -24.55 -15.09
CA TYR A 941 -4.40 -24.07 -16.43
C TYR A 941 -4.74 -22.59 -16.64
N LEU A 942 -5.21 -21.90 -15.60
CA LEU A 942 -5.52 -20.48 -15.64
C LEU A 942 -4.39 -19.64 -15.05
N ILE A 943 -4.21 -18.45 -15.60
CA ILE A 943 -3.25 -17.44 -15.17
C ILE A 943 -4.02 -16.27 -14.58
N LYS A 944 -3.77 -15.93 -13.31
CA LYS A 944 -4.41 -14.77 -12.68
C LYS A 944 -3.67 -13.49 -13.06
N TYR A 945 -4.34 -12.57 -13.75
CA TYR A 945 -3.77 -11.29 -14.20
C TYR A 945 -4.83 -10.18 -14.19
N ASN A 946 -4.51 -9.00 -13.66
CA ASN A 946 -5.42 -7.84 -13.57
C ASN A 946 -6.83 -8.14 -12.99
N ASN A 947 -6.90 -8.91 -11.91
CA ASN A 947 -8.13 -9.30 -11.18
C ASN A 947 -9.12 -10.19 -11.96
N THR A 948 -8.76 -10.68 -13.14
CA THR A 948 -9.50 -11.71 -13.88
C THR A 948 -8.63 -12.95 -14.10
N TRP A 949 -9.26 -14.04 -14.54
CA TRP A 949 -8.57 -15.24 -15.00
C TRP A 949 -8.28 -15.15 -16.49
N TRP A 950 -7.08 -15.55 -16.88
CA TRP A 950 -6.59 -15.57 -18.24
C TRP A 950 -6.21 -16.98 -18.63
N VAL A 951 -6.28 -17.28 -19.91
CA VAL A 951 -5.92 -18.59 -20.47
C VAL A 951 -4.73 -18.38 -21.39
N GLY A 952 -3.62 -19.04 -21.08
CA GLY A 952 -2.45 -19.09 -21.95
C GLY A 952 -2.72 -19.98 -23.15
N LEU A 953 -2.14 -19.64 -24.31
CA LEU A 953 -2.24 -20.40 -25.54
C LEU A 953 -0.90 -20.43 -26.27
N GLU A 954 -0.35 -21.64 -26.43
CA GLU A 954 0.87 -21.88 -27.20
C GLU A 954 0.56 -21.83 -28.70
N THR A 955 0.79 -20.68 -29.34
CA THR A 955 0.36 -20.43 -30.72
C THR A 955 1.06 -21.31 -31.75
N THR A 956 2.26 -21.80 -31.45
CA THR A 956 3.01 -22.73 -32.32
C THR A 956 2.34 -24.09 -32.45
N MET A 957 1.40 -24.43 -31.56
CA MET A 957 0.62 -25.66 -31.61
C MET A 957 -0.63 -25.55 -32.50
N VAL A 958 -0.80 -24.47 -33.26
CA VAL A 958 -1.98 -24.29 -34.13
C VAL A 958 -2.22 -25.51 -35.03
N GLY A 959 -3.50 -25.91 -35.11
CA GLY A 959 -3.93 -27.12 -35.80
C GLY A 959 -3.92 -28.39 -34.94
N LYS A 960 -3.32 -28.36 -33.75
CA LYS A 960 -3.49 -29.36 -32.68
C LYS A 960 -4.72 -29.07 -31.82
N ASP A 961 -5.01 -29.97 -30.88
CA ASP A 961 -6.14 -29.84 -29.97
C ASP A 961 -5.99 -28.59 -29.07
N PHE A 962 -7.05 -27.79 -29.00
CA PHE A 962 -7.06 -26.55 -28.21
C PHE A 962 -6.68 -26.76 -26.75
N TYR A 963 -7.17 -27.83 -26.13
CA TYR A 963 -6.85 -28.16 -24.73
C TYR A 963 -5.36 -28.41 -24.51
N ASP A 964 -4.70 -29.09 -25.45
CA ASP A 964 -3.27 -29.39 -25.35
C ASP A 964 -2.43 -28.12 -25.46
N ALA A 965 -2.82 -27.18 -26.33
CA ALA A 965 -2.16 -25.88 -26.44
C ALA A 965 -2.31 -25.03 -25.15
N VAL A 966 -3.50 -25.06 -24.54
CA VAL A 966 -3.75 -24.40 -23.24
C VAL A 966 -2.92 -25.03 -22.12
N LYS A 967 -2.92 -26.37 -22.05
CA LYS A 967 -2.18 -27.12 -21.04
C LYS A 967 -0.67 -26.91 -21.18
N HIS A 968 -0.15 -26.98 -22.40
CA HIS A 968 1.27 -26.77 -22.68
C HIS A 968 1.73 -25.39 -22.22
N GLU A 969 0.97 -24.35 -22.55
CA GLU A 969 1.29 -22.98 -22.16
C GLU A 969 1.18 -22.78 -20.64
N ALA A 970 0.16 -23.34 -19.99
CA ALA A 970 0.04 -23.26 -18.54
C ALA A 970 1.23 -23.94 -17.82
N ASP A 971 1.71 -25.08 -18.34
CA ASP A 971 2.89 -25.76 -17.82
C ASP A 971 4.17 -24.96 -18.06
N LEU A 972 4.32 -24.34 -19.24
CA LEU A 972 5.44 -23.45 -19.55
C LEU A 972 5.44 -22.23 -18.62
N TYR A 973 4.31 -21.53 -18.50
CA TYR A 973 4.13 -20.40 -17.60
C TYR A 973 4.47 -20.75 -16.15
N ARG A 974 4.01 -21.91 -15.67
CA ARG A 974 4.29 -22.36 -14.29
C ARG A 974 5.77 -22.63 -14.06
N ARG A 975 6.48 -23.21 -15.04
CA ARG A 975 7.93 -23.51 -14.95
C ARG A 975 8.81 -22.27 -15.07
N SER A 976 8.35 -21.25 -15.80
CA SER A 976 9.12 -20.04 -16.11
C SER A 976 8.52 -18.76 -15.51
N LYS A 977 7.69 -18.89 -14.47
CA LYS A 977 6.90 -17.79 -13.89
C LYS A 977 7.72 -16.58 -13.44
N ASP A 978 8.94 -16.80 -12.95
CA ASP A 978 9.83 -15.73 -12.47
C ASP A 978 10.61 -15.05 -13.61
N GLU A 979 10.58 -15.62 -14.81
CA GLU A 979 11.34 -15.17 -15.98
C GLU A 979 10.43 -14.61 -17.09
N VAL A 980 9.15 -14.95 -17.10
CA VAL A 980 8.18 -14.49 -18.10
C VAL A 980 7.76 -13.03 -17.86
N ARG A 981 7.79 -12.24 -18.93
CA ARG A 981 7.25 -10.88 -18.94
C ARG A 981 5.88 -10.87 -19.60
N VAL A 982 4.89 -10.38 -18.87
CA VAL A 982 3.55 -10.13 -19.42
C VAL A 982 3.51 -8.76 -20.10
N ILE A 983 3.11 -8.73 -21.37
CA ILE A 983 2.96 -7.50 -22.15
C ILE A 983 1.50 -7.32 -22.52
N ASP A 984 0.83 -6.36 -21.88
CA ASP A 984 -0.54 -6.00 -22.22
C ASP A 984 -0.61 -5.36 -23.62
N VAL A 985 -1.35 -5.96 -24.56
CA VAL A 985 -1.40 -5.49 -25.95
C VAL A 985 -1.93 -4.06 -26.03
N ARG A 986 -3.03 -3.75 -25.33
CA ARG A 986 -3.63 -2.42 -25.33
C ARG A 986 -2.73 -1.39 -24.65
N GLY A 987 -2.02 -1.79 -23.58
CA GLY A 987 -0.99 -0.96 -22.95
C GLY A 987 0.18 -0.67 -23.90
N ALA A 988 0.66 -1.66 -24.62
CA ALA A 988 1.77 -1.54 -25.57
C ALA A 988 1.42 -0.61 -26.75
N TRP A 989 0.18 -0.60 -27.23
CA TRP A 989 -0.28 0.32 -28.28
C TRP A 989 -0.19 1.81 -27.91
N ALA A 990 -0.09 2.16 -26.63
CA ALA A 990 0.12 3.56 -26.23
C ALA A 990 1.47 4.11 -26.70
N GLU A 991 2.49 3.24 -26.80
CA GLU A 991 3.84 3.57 -27.28
C GLU A 991 4.05 3.10 -28.72
N PHE A 992 3.65 1.86 -29.02
CA PHE A 992 3.82 1.21 -30.32
C PHE A 992 2.47 0.98 -31.00
N GLU A 993 1.88 2.07 -31.50
CA GLU A 993 0.58 2.06 -32.17
C GLU A 993 0.55 1.08 -33.37
N PRO A 994 -0.54 0.32 -33.61
CA PRO A 994 -0.65 -0.60 -34.75
C PRO A 994 -0.40 0.10 -36.07
N VAL A 995 0.24 -0.57 -37.02
CA VAL A 995 0.34 -0.05 -38.38
C VAL A 995 -1.03 0.12 -39.02
N THR A 996 -1.18 1.14 -39.86
CA THR A 996 -2.38 1.31 -40.69
C THR A 996 -2.07 0.83 -42.09
N LEU A 997 -2.41 -0.43 -42.36
CA LEU A 997 -2.22 -1.04 -43.67
C LEU A 997 -3.30 -0.58 -44.66
N PRO A 998 -3.00 -0.50 -45.96
CA PRO A 998 -4.00 -0.16 -46.97
C PRO A 998 -5.08 -1.24 -47.06
N GLU A 999 -6.28 -0.85 -47.45
CA GLU A 999 -7.38 -1.77 -47.77
C GLU A 999 -6.92 -2.83 -48.77
N SER A 1000 -7.31 -4.08 -48.52
CA SER A 1000 -7.07 -5.21 -49.40
C SER A 1000 -8.34 -6.05 -49.52
N ALA A 1001 -8.38 -6.94 -50.53
CA ALA A 1001 -9.43 -7.92 -50.61
C ALA A 1001 -9.38 -8.88 -49.42
N ASP A 1002 -10.54 -9.45 -49.08
CA ASP A 1002 -10.66 -10.52 -48.08
C ASP A 1002 -9.87 -11.76 -48.53
N GLU A 1003 -9.31 -12.49 -47.57
CA GLU A 1003 -8.67 -13.79 -47.83
C GLU A 1003 -9.71 -14.90 -47.90
N SER A 1004 -9.40 -15.99 -48.62
CA SER A 1004 -10.29 -17.13 -48.70
C SER A 1004 -10.53 -17.75 -47.33
N HIS A 1005 -11.78 -17.99 -46.96
CA HIS A 1005 -12.14 -18.60 -45.68
C HIS A 1005 -12.15 -20.14 -45.73
N PRO A 1006 -12.02 -20.80 -44.58
CA PRO A 1006 -12.13 -22.26 -44.47
C PRO A 1006 -13.51 -22.77 -44.92
N ASP A 1007 -13.57 -24.07 -45.25
CA ASP A 1007 -14.86 -24.73 -45.52
C ASP A 1007 -15.73 -24.71 -44.25
N LYS A 1008 -16.91 -24.10 -44.37
CA LYS A 1008 -17.79 -23.87 -43.22
C LYS A 1008 -18.24 -25.16 -42.56
N ALA A 1009 -18.54 -26.21 -43.33
CA ALA A 1009 -19.02 -27.48 -42.79
C ALA A 1009 -17.92 -28.23 -42.03
N LYS A 1010 -16.70 -28.23 -42.56
CA LYS A 1010 -15.53 -28.81 -41.87
C LYS A 1010 -15.16 -28.03 -40.61
N PHE A 1011 -15.17 -26.70 -40.68
CA PHE A 1011 -14.96 -25.84 -39.50
C PHE A 1011 -15.99 -26.14 -38.41
N THR A 1012 -17.29 -26.17 -38.74
CA THR A 1012 -18.34 -26.53 -37.78
C THR A 1012 -18.09 -27.91 -37.15
N ALA A 1013 -17.70 -28.90 -37.95
CA ALA A 1013 -17.39 -30.23 -37.43
C ALA A 1013 -16.19 -30.21 -36.47
N ARG A 1014 -15.12 -29.46 -36.79
CA ARG A 1014 -13.96 -29.29 -35.89
C ARG A 1014 -14.32 -28.64 -34.57
N VAL A 1015 -15.12 -27.57 -34.56
CA VAL A 1015 -15.55 -26.91 -33.32
C VAL A 1015 -16.33 -27.88 -32.42
N LYS A 1016 -17.23 -28.69 -33.00
CA LYS A 1016 -17.99 -29.69 -32.22
C LYS A 1016 -17.09 -30.77 -31.62
N THR A 1017 -16.15 -31.28 -32.42
CA THR A 1017 -15.16 -32.27 -31.95
C THR A 1017 -14.31 -31.68 -30.83
N ALA A 1018 -13.75 -30.48 -31.03
CA ALA A 1018 -12.90 -29.82 -30.04
C ALA A 1018 -13.66 -29.49 -28.74
N ALA A 1019 -14.92 -29.09 -28.82
CA ALA A 1019 -15.79 -28.90 -27.65
C ALA A 1019 -16.01 -30.21 -26.88
N ALA A 1020 -16.28 -31.31 -27.59
CA ALA A 1020 -16.47 -32.63 -26.99
C ALA A 1020 -15.17 -33.15 -26.35
N ASP A 1021 -14.03 -32.97 -27.02
CA ASP A 1021 -12.72 -33.39 -26.54
C ASP A 1021 -12.31 -32.57 -25.30
N LEU A 1022 -12.57 -31.26 -25.28
CA LEU A 1022 -12.34 -30.40 -24.13
C LEU A 1022 -13.23 -30.77 -22.94
N LEU A 1023 -14.51 -31.07 -23.17
CA LEU A 1023 -15.43 -31.54 -22.12
C LEU A 1023 -14.94 -32.88 -21.53
N LYS A 1024 -14.47 -33.79 -22.38
CA LYS A 1024 -13.89 -35.07 -21.97
C LYS A 1024 -12.60 -34.88 -21.18
N ALA A 1025 -11.69 -34.03 -21.64
CA ALA A 1025 -10.45 -33.73 -20.93
C ALA A 1025 -10.71 -33.11 -19.55
N ARG A 1026 -11.71 -32.23 -19.45
CA ARG A 1026 -12.21 -31.67 -18.19
C ARG A 1026 -12.76 -32.76 -17.26
N TYR A 1027 -13.53 -33.71 -17.82
CA TYR A 1027 -14.02 -34.87 -17.06
C TYR A 1027 -12.88 -35.71 -16.51
N ASP A 1028 -11.92 -36.09 -17.35
CA ASP A 1028 -10.76 -36.91 -16.96
C ASP A 1028 -9.92 -36.22 -15.88
N TYR A 1029 -9.70 -34.90 -16.02
CA TYR A 1029 -9.00 -34.10 -15.03
C TYR A 1029 -9.68 -34.14 -13.66
N PHE A 1030 -10.98 -33.80 -13.58
CA PHE A 1030 -11.67 -33.77 -12.29
C PHE A 1030 -11.86 -35.17 -11.70
N LYS A 1031 -11.99 -36.20 -12.55
CA LYS A 1031 -12.01 -37.59 -12.12
C LYS A 1031 -10.70 -37.99 -11.43
N GLU A 1032 -9.55 -37.60 -11.99
CA GLU A 1032 -8.24 -37.82 -11.38
C GLU A 1032 -8.07 -36.98 -10.10
N TYR A 1033 -8.46 -35.71 -10.13
CA TYR A 1033 -8.35 -34.78 -9.00
C TYR A 1033 -9.11 -35.29 -7.76
N PHE A 1034 -10.40 -35.55 -7.89
CA PHE A 1034 -11.20 -36.09 -6.78
C PHE A 1034 -10.80 -37.53 -6.46
N GLY A 1035 -10.36 -38.32 -7.46
CA GLY A 1035 -9.83 -39.66 -7.24
C GLY A 1035 -8.60 -39.68 -6.33
N LYS A 1036 -7.68 -38.71 -6.47
CA LYS A 1036 -6.52 -38.56 -5.57
C LYS A 1036 -6.95 -38.22 -4.14
N ILE A 1037 -7.90 -37.31 -3.97
CA ILE A 1037 -8.45 -36.97 -2.65
C ILE A 1037 -9.08 -38.20 -2.00
N LEU A 1038 -9.83 -39.00 -2.76
CA LEU A 1038 -10.44 -40.22 -2.25
C LEU A 1038 -9.44 -41.36 -2.03
N ALA A 1039 -8.30 -41.37 -2.71
CA ALA A 1039 -7.22 -42.32 -2.42
C ALA A 1039 -6.57 -42.03 -1.06
N GLU A 1040 -6.47 -40.76 -0.66
CA GLU A 1040 -5.94 -40.34 0.64
C GLU A 1040 -7.00 -40.38 1.75
N ASN A 1041 -8.23 -39.99 1.43
CA ASN A 1041 -9.38 -39.98 2.33
C ASN A 1041 -10.63 -40.53 1.63
N PRO A 1042 -10.84 -41.87 1.63
CA PRO A 1042 -11.95 -42.51 0.91
C PRO A 1042 -13.35 -42.02 1.28
N GLY A 1043 -13.49 -41.45 2.48
CA GLY A 1043 -14.76 -40.95 2.96
C GLY A 1043 -14.90 -39.43 2.90
N ASP A 1044 -14.10 -38.73 2.12
CA ASP A 1044 -14.27 -37.30 1.90
C ASP A 1044 -15.64 -37.01 1.25
N VAL A 1045 -16.52 -36.29 1.95
CA VAL A 1045 -17.92 -36.11 1.54
C VAL A 1045 -18.00 -35.27 0.26
N ASP A 1046 -17.22 -34.20 0.16
CA ASP A 1046 -17.25 -33.30 -0.99
C ASP A 1046 -16.66 -33.96 -2.24
N ALA A 1047 -15.54 -34.69 -2.10
CA ALA A 1047 -14.95 -35.39 -3.23
C ALA A 1047 -15.86 -36.52 -3.74
N ASN A 1048 -16.51 -37.28 -2.85
CA ASN A 1048 -17.50 -38.28 -3.24
C ASN A 1048 -18.72 -37.64 -3.92
N LEU A 1049 -19.26 -36.55 -3.37
CA LEU A 1049 -20.42 -35.87 -3.97
C LEU A 1049 -20.09 -35.32 -5.38
N ASN A 1050 -18.95 -34.66 -5.54
CA ASN A 1050 -18.52 -34.10 -6.82
C ASN A 1050 -18.20 -35.19 -7.86
N LEU A 1051 -17.52 -36.26 -7.44
CA LEU A 1051 -17.20 -37.37 -8.34
C LEU A 1051 -18.46 -38.16 -8.74
N GLY A 1052 -19.42 -38.30 -7.84
CA GLY A 1052 -20.74 -38.84 -8.12
C GLY A 1052 -21.51 -38.03 -9.17
N MET A 1053 -21.54 -36.70 -9.03
CA MET A 1053 -22.18 -35.83 -10.03
C MET A 1053 -21.46 -35.87 -11.38
N LEU A 1054 -20.13 -35.89 -11.35
CA LEU A 1054 -19.28 -35.92 -12.54
C LEU A 1054 -19.49 -37.22 -13.34
N THR A 1055 -19.46 -38.37 -12.66
CA THR A 1055 -19.71 -39.70 -13.28
C THR A 1055 -21.15 -39.83 -13.76
N ALA A 1056 -22.14 -39.32 -13.02
CA ALA A 1056 -23.54 -39.33 -13.45
C ALA A 1056 -23.75 -38.56 -14.77
N ARG A 1057 -23.14 -37.37 -14.89
CA ARG A 1057 -23.21 -36.55 -16.10
C ARG A 1057 -22.52 -37.21 -17.30
N ASN A 1058 -21.52 -38.06 -17.08
CA ASN A 1058 -20.82 -38.82 -18.12
C ASN A 1058 -21.52 -40.14 -18.49
N GLY A 1059 -22.74 -40.40 -17.99
CA GLY A 1059 -23.48 -41.62 -18.25
C GLY A 1059 -23.04 -42.84 -17.43
N GLU A 1060 -22.12 -42.68 -16.48
CA GLU A 1060 -21.63 -43.73 -15.58
C GLU A 1060 -22.49 -43.85 -14.31
N GLY A 1061 -23.81 -43.98 -14.48
CA GLY A 1061 -24.79 -43.92 -13.37
C GLY A 1061 -24.56 -44.95 -12.25
N ALA A 1062 -24.08 -46.15 -12.60
CA ALA A 1062 -23.77 -47.18 -11.60
C ALA A 1062 -22.57 -46.80 -10.71
N GLU A 1063 -21.59 -46.09 -11.25
CA GLU A 1063 -20.43 -45.59 -10.50
C GLU A 1063 -20.83 -44.39 -9.65
N ALA A 1064 -21.64 -43.48 -10.20
CA ALA A 1064 -22.18 -42.34 -9.48
C ALA A 1064 -22.92 -42.73 -8.20
N VAL A 1065 -23.74 -43.78 -8.27
CA VAL A 1065 -24.48 -44.32 -7.12
C VAL A 1065 -23.55 -44.78 -6.01
N LYS A 1066 -22.36 -45.33 -6.32
CA LYS A 1066 -21.39 -45.73 -5.28
C LYS A 1066 -20.94 -44.51 -4.50
N TYR A 1067 -20.51 -43.45 -5.18
CA TYR A 1067 -20.03 -42.25 -4.51
C TYR A 1067 -21.12 -41.55 -3.69
N PHE A 1068 -22.34 -41.44 -4.21
CA PHE A 1068 -23.45 -40.90 -3.42
C PHE A 1068 -23.79 -41.76 -2.21
N ASN A 1069 -23.68 -43.09 -2.31
CA ASN A 1069 -23.88 -43.98 -1.16
C ASN A 1069 -22.75 -43.83 -0.12
N GLU A 1070 -21.51 -43.58 -0.53
CA GLU A 1070 -20.41 -43.26 0.40
C GLU A 1070 -20.70 -41.96 1.17
N VAL A 1071 -21.25 -40.93 0.50
CA VAL A 1071 -21.74 -39.72 1.18
C VAL A 1071 -22.85 -40.08 2.18
N LEU A 1072 -23.86 -40.85 1.77
CA LEU A 1072 -25.00 -41.19 2.64
C LEU A 1072 -24.65 -42.16 3.77
N ALA A 1073 -23.60 -42.95 3.64
CA ALA A 1073 -23.10 -43.80 4.72
C ALA A 1073 -22.58 -42.96 5.89
N LYS A 1074 -22.05 -41.76 5.60
CA LYS A 1074 -21.58 -40.79 6.60
C LYS A 1074 -22.66 -39.79 7.00
N GLU A 1075 -23.41 -39.31 6.03
CA GLU A 1075 -24.43 -38.29 6.18
C GLU A 1075 -25.77 -38.79 5.62
N PRO A 1076 -26.54 -39.57 6.39
CA PRO A 1076 -27.78 -40.21 5.91
C PRO A 1076 -28.85 -39.24 5.42
N PHE A 1077 -28.74 -37.96 5.78
CA PHE A 1077 -29.67 -36.89 5.41
C PHE A 1077 -29.01 -35.83 4.52
N ASN A 1078 -27.96 -36.17 3.78
CA ASN A 1078 -27.37 -35.24 2.81
C ASN A 1078 -28.32 -35.06 1.61
N ALA A 1079 -28.99 -33.89 1.55
CA ALA A 1079 -30.01 -33.59 0.55
C ALA A 1079 -29.46 -33.63 -0.88
N ALA A 1080 -28.21 -33.16 -1.09
CA ALA A 1080 -27.58 -33.14 -2.40
C ALA A 1080 -27.29 -34.55 -2.93
N ALA A 1081 -26.78 -35.45 -2.09
CA ALA A 1081 -26.56 -36.85 -2.47
C ALA A 1081 -27.89 -37.58 -2.74
N LEU A 1082 -28.92 -37.37 -1.91
CA LEU A 1082 -30.26 -37.95 -2.13
C LEU A 1082 -30.92 -37.43 -3.42
N ASN A 1083 -30.85 -36.12 -3.67
CA ASN A 1083 -31.38 -35.52 -4.89
C ASN A 1083 -30.66 -36.05 -6.13
N ASN A 1084 -29.33 -36.17 -6.10
CA ASN A 1084 -28.57 -36.69 -7.23
C ASN A 1084 -28.75 -38.20 -7.45
N LEU A 1085 -28.95 -39.01 -6.39
CA LEU A 1085 -29.42 -40.40 -6.55
C LEU A 1085 -30.80 -40.49 -7.20
N GLY A 1086 -31.68 -39.54 -6.87
CA GLY A 1086 -32.96 -39.35 -7.55
C GLY A 1086 -32.76 -39.08 -9.04
N ASN A 1087 -31.85 -38.17 -9.39
CA ASN A 1087 -31.51 -37.82 -10.78
C ASN A 1087 -31.00 -39.04 -11.55
N VAL A 1088 -30.07 -39.81 -10.99
CA VAL A 1088 -29.55 -41.04 -11.62
C VAL A 1088 -30.68 -42.06 -11.83
N SER A 1089 -31.52 -42.26 -10.82
CA SER A 1089 -32.66 -43.19 -10.91
C SER A 1089 -33.71 -42.73 -11.93
N PHE A 1090 -33.92 -41.41 -12.05
CA PHE A 1090 -34.84 -40.82 -13.02
C PHE A 1090 -34.33 -41.03 -14.46
N MET A 1091 -33.03 -40.82 -14.69
CA MET A 1091 -32.37 -41.08 -15.99
C MET A 1091 -32.45 -42.56 -16.37
N ASP A 1092 -32.30 -43.46 -15.40
CA ASP A 1092 -32.47 -44.92 -15.55
C ASP A 1092 -33.93 -45.37 -15.74
N LYS A 1093 -34.90 -44.43 -15.78
CA LYS A 1093 -36.35 -44.69 -15.83
C LYS A 1093 -36.89 -45.50 -14.64
N LYS A 1094 -36.18 -45.52 -13.51
CA LYS A 1094 -36.60 -46.12 -12.24
C LYS A 1094 -37.39 -45.10 -11.42
N TYR A 1095 -38.55 -44.70 -11.92
CA TYR A 1095 -39.27 -43.54 -11.40
C TYR A 1095 -39.74 -43.67 -9.95
N ASP A 1096 -40.09 -44.86 -9.47
CA ASP A 1096 -40.46 -45.05 -8.06
C ASP A 1096 -39.26 -44.87 -7.11
N ALA A 1097 -38.07 -45.36 -7.51
CA ALA A 1097 -36.83 -45.16 -6.77
C ALA A 1097 -36.41 -43.68 -6.79
N ALA A 1098 -36.54 -43.03 -7.95
CA ALA A 1098 -36.27 -41.59 -8.09
C ALA A 1098 -37.19 -40.75 -7.20
N LYS A 1099 -38.49 -41.05 -7.20
CA LYS A 1099 -39.48 -40.37 -6.36
C LYS A 1099 -39.16 -40.55 -4.88
N LYS A 1100 -38.79 -41.75 -4.44
CA LYS A 1100 -38.37 -42.01 -3.06
C LYS A 1100 -37.15 -41.16 -2.68
N ALA A 1101 -36.10 -41.18 -3.51
CA ALA A 1101 -34.87 -40.43 -3.26
C ALA A 1101 -35.11 -38.92 -3.22
N TYR A 1102 -35.90 -38.36 -4.15
CA TYR A 1102 -36.26 -36.94 -4.11
C TYR A 1102 -37.13 -36.57 -2.90
N TYR A 1103 -38.01 -37.47 -2.44
CA TYR A 1103 -38.78 -37.22 -1.22
C TYR A 1103 -37.89 -37.21 0.02
N ASP A 1104 -36.95 -38.13 0.11
CA ASP A 1104 -36.01 -38.18 1.22
C ASP A 1104 -35.07 -36.95 1.16
N ALA A 1105 -34.69 -36.50 -0.03
CA ALA A 1105 -33.98 -35.23 -0.25
C ALA A 1105 -34.82 -34.03 0.20
N ALA A 1106 -36.12 -33.97 -0.14
CA ALA A 1106 -37.01 -32.88 0.25
C ALA A 1106 -37.34 -32.87 1.74
N LYS A 1107 -37.20 -34.01 2.44
CA LYS A 1107 -37.27 -34.06 3.91
C LYS A 1107 -35.99 -33.52 4.54
N ALA A 1108 -34.84 -33.83 3.94
CA ALA A 1108 -33.55 -33.35 4.37
C ALA A 1108 -33.40 -31.84 4.14
N ASP A 1109 -33.85 -31.35 2.98
CA ASP A 1109 -33.92 -29.93 2.65
C ASP A 1109 -35.28 -29.57 2.02
N PRO A 1110 -36.27 -29.16 2.83
CA PRO A 1110 -37.58 -28.78 2.34
C PRO A 1110 -37.63 -27.38 1.71
N TYR A 1111 -36.52 -26.64 1.67
CA TYR A 1111 -36.43 -25.27 1.17
C TYR A 1111 -35.64 -25.15 -0.15
N ASP A 1112 -35.25 -26.28 -0.76
CA ASP A 1112 -34.68 -26.31 -2.10
C ASP A 1112 -35.77 -26.49 -3.16
N ALA A 1113 -36.02 -25.44 -3.95
CA ALA A 1113 -37.04 -25.43 -5.00
C ALA A 1113 -36.78 -26.47 -6.10
N GLU A 1114 -35.52 -26.81 -6.40
CA GLU A 1114 -35.15 -27.75 -7.45
C GLU A 1114 -35.52 -29.19 -7.08
N ILE A 1115 -35.39 -29.56 -5.79
CA ILE A 1115 -35.80 -30.88 -5.29
C ILE A 1115 -37.31 -31.07 -5.45
N TRP A 1116 -38.10 -30.04 -5.10
CA TRP A 1116 -39.56 -30.05 -5.30
C TRP A 1116 -39.92 -30.10 -6.79
N LEU A 1117 -39.18 -29.39 -7.64
CA LEU A 1117 -39.37 -29.45 -9.08
C LEU A 1117 -39.05 -30.84 -9.64
N ASN A 1118 -38.03 -31.53 -9.12
CA ASN A 1118 -37.72 -32.92 -9.45
C ASN A 1118 -38.83 -33.89 -9.00
N LEU A 1119 -39.43 -33.67 -7.83
CA LEU A 1119 -40.63 -34.40 -7.39
C LEU A 1119 -41.83 -34.19 -8.33
N ALA A 1120 -42.00 -32.98 -8.87
CA ALA A 1120 -43.01 -32.70 -9.88
C ALA A 1120 -42.72 -33.45 -11.19
N ARG A 1121 -41.47 -33.39 -11.68
CA ARG A 1121 -41.02 -34.09 -12.91
C ARG A 1121 -41.22 -35.61 -12.83
N VAL A 1122 -40.85 -36.25 -11.73
CA VAL A 1122 -41.06 -37.69 -11.55
C VAL A 1122 -42.52 -38.07 -11.39
N SER A 1123 -43.32 -37.20 -10.77
CA SER A 1123 -44.76 -37.43 -10.64
C SER A 1123 -45.51 -37.31 -11.97
N GLU A 1124 -45.03 -36.46 -12.89
CA GLU A 1124 -45.53 -36.39 -14.27
C GLU A 1124 -45.28 -37.71 -15.01
N LYS A 1125 -44.04 -38.24 -14.94
CA LYS A 1125 -43.70 -39.54 -15.53
C LYS A 1125 -44.49 -40.71 -14.95
N LEU A 1126 -44.91 -40.61 -13.68
CA LEU A 1126 -45.78 -41.59 -13.00
C LEU A 1126 -47.29 -41.34 -13.22
N GLY A 1127 -47.67 -40.32 -13.99
CA GLY A 1127 -49.07 -39.98 -14.27
C GLY A 1127 -49.86 -39.40 -13.09
N LYS A 1128 -49.18 -38.93 -12.04
CA LYS A 1128 -49.80 -38.43 -10.78
C LYS A 1128 -50.03 -36.92 -10.83
N LYS A 1129 -51.06 -36.46 -11.55
CA LYS A 1129 -51.32 -35.04 -11.82
C LYS A 1129 -51.48 -34.17 -10.56
N ASP A 1130 -52.12 -34.69 -9.51
CA ASP A 1130 -52.30 -33.93 -8.25
C ASP A 1130 -50.98 -33.70 -7.51
N ASP A 1131 -50.07 -34.68 -7.58
CA ASP A 1131 -48.72 -34.59 -7.01
C ASP A 1131 -47.88 -33.57 -7.80
N VAL A 1132 -47.98 -33.57 -9.14
CA VAL A 1132 -47.29 -32.59 -10.00
C VAL A 1132 -47.65 -31.17 -9.59
N LYS A 1133 -48.95 -30.89 -9.42
CA LYS A 1133 -49.44 -29.58 -9.00
C LYS A 1133 -48.92 -29.22 -7.61
N THR A 1134 -49.05 -30.14 -6.67
CA THR A 1134 -48.63 -29.92 -5.28
C THR A 1134 -47.15 -29.56 -5.19
N PHE A 1135 -46.28 -30.28 -5.90
CA PHE A 1135 -44.84 -30.03 -5.85
C PHE A 1135 -44.41 -28.82 -6.68
N ALA A 1136 -45.02 -28.59 -7.84
CA ALA A 1136 -44.76 -27.40 -8.66
C ALA A 1136 -45.16 -26.11 -7.93
N ASP A 1137 -46.32 -26.09 -7.27
CA ASP A 1137 -46.78 -24.96 -6.46
C ASP A 1137 -45.86 -24.75 -5.25
N ARG A 1138 -45.37 -25.84 -4.65
CA ARG A 1138 -44.41 -25.76 -3.53
C ARG A 1138 -43.06 -25.21 -3.97
N ALA A 1139 -42.54 -25.66 -5.11
CA ALA A 1139 -41.30 -25.16 -5.70
C ALA A 1139 -41.41 -23.66 -6.03
N ALA A 1140 -42.50 -23.24 -6.69
CA ALA A 1140 -42.75 -21.85 -7.05
C ALA A 1140 -42.94 -20.92 -5.83
N LYS A 1141 -43.39 -21.47 -4.69
CA LYS A 1141 -43.48 -20.73 -3.42
C LYS A 1141 -42.12 -20.50 -2.78
N ILE A 1142 -41.17 -21.40 -3.02
CA ILE A 1142 -39.80 -21.31 -2.51
C ILE A 1142 -38.96 -20.42 -3.43
N ASP A 1143 -38.99 -20.68 -4.74
CA ASP A 1143 -38.36 -19.86 -5.77
C ASP A 1143 -39.36 -19.51 -6.88
N PRO A 1144 -39.83 -18.25 -6.97
CA PRO A 1144 -40.73 -17.81 -8.03
C PRO A 1144 -40.19 -18.00 -9.45
N ALA A 1145 -38.86 -18.07 -9.66
CA ALA A 1145 -38.26 -18.22 -10.99
C ALA A 1145 -38.60 -19.56 -11.66
N VAL A 1146 -38.80 -20.63 -10.86
CA VAL A 1146 -39.12 -21.97 -11.38
C VAL A 1146 -40.59 -22.15 -11.75
N LYS A 1147 -41.46 -21.16 -11.48
CA LYS A 1147 -42.89 -21.23 -11.76
C LYS A 1147 -43.19 -21.56 -13.23
N SER A 1148 -42.44 -20.96 -14.15
CA SER A 1148 -42.60 -21.19 -15.60
C SER A 1148 -42.37 -22.67 -16.00
N VAL A 1149 -41.50 -23.38 -15.28
CA VAL A 1149 -41.23 -24.79 -15.50
C VAL A 1149 -42.32 -25.66 -14.88
N GLY A 1150 -42.79 -25.30 -13.68
CA GLY A 1150 -43.93 -25.95 -13.03
C GLY A 1150 -45.22 -25.87 -13.86
N ASP A 1151 -45.53 -24.68 -14.40
CA ASP A 1151 -46.69 -24.45 -15.27
C ASP A 1151 -46.63 -25.27 -16.57
N LYS A 1152 -45.42 -25.55 -17.08
CA LYS A 1152 -45.23 -26.43 -18.24
C LYS A 1152 -45.47 -27.90 -17.91
N LEU A 1153 -45.07 -28.36 -16.72
CA LEU A 1153 -45.28 -29.74 -16.28
C LEU A 1153 -46.77 -30.06 -16.01
N LEU A 1154 -47.57 -29.03 -15.76
CA LEU A 1154 -49.02 -29.15 -15.53
C LEU A 1154 -49.86 -29.20 -16.80
N LYS A 1155 -49.31 -28.75 -17.93
CA LYS A 1155 -49.94 -28.80 -19.25
C LYS A 1155 -49.62 -30.13 -19.92
#